data_AF-A0A1C5KXH8-F1
#
_entry.id   AF-A0A1C5KXH8-F1
#
_cell.length_a   1.000
_cell.length_b   1.000
_cell.length_c   1.000
_cell.angle_alpha   90.00
_cell.angle_beta   90.00
_cell.angle_gamma   90.00
#
_symmetry.space_group_name_H-M   'P 1'
#
loop_
_entity.id
_entity.type
_entity.pdbx_description
1 polymer ?
#
loop_
_entity_poly.entity_id
_entity_poly.type
_entity_poly.pdbx_seq_one_letter_code
_entity_poly.pdbx_strand_id
1 'polypeptide(L)'
;MKHKRFFPRLTSLLCTLAMSLSLVPAVSAASQPEPLISTNRYGYYNGNWAVPRSSYLYQDGQDLVRVEYRKGSQLVNGQTGQFLEWLTPTTLVVETYDSRFQLKETRELEVELPIWGGFFAGEDYNFVVFGQENPSESDSAEVVRVVKYSKSWERLDQASLRGANTTIPFDAGGFTCAEDGGLLYIRTSHEMYASSDGLNHQASLSFTVRQEDMTISDAASAVSNPATGYVSHSFNQLMLVDQEGRLVTLDHGDAYPRGASLYRCDGQSGRRGTQLLVASWPGSIGANVTGAQVTGLAETSTGYLTAYSYTGKGASSNLTADVKNIYLAYTSKDDFSQSGTRTRQITSYANGGNIYGSQPVLVPTSLEDGYIIWSMAEKADNGYYYNTDSIGYARYSAEGSVSDLRTAEGVMASDCTPIVYNGQVVWYATDDSVPVFYVLDEDGVTAYPTAGEESEPPAEPEQPERPSRPSALSDPRQAATIRQAVEQADLLSRRIVLSNPSRLAIREDGSLWDAGPGYLTEEEKAQYPVKLMDGVRQICCSDNDLLLAVKEDDTLWAWGYYVGSLGLLDSFDAWSETPIKVADNVRSVATGKFGAMVVRTDGSLWYYGLVSAGEDGSGTDYGAAAPDSYGPHHVMDNVVMVDAGLSRYVALKEDGSVWVWGADGYGGDGKMILYNGDAPLPLTKLLDGMISVGMEGESGWAIDQEGGLWTWGVNDNGEVGNGMAYDTVTPWSEGVGQSTPVKIIDRDVISAERGAAVLKSGDLYTWGITEEGGDTVSSYGFHVQSFPIKTGEDTVIANTALCSDGSLHAPDGEVLIDGIFTPSGQSVQGTVDQERKPSGTSTPGQTERPDQGAAPHFSDIKAGQWFQPYVEKVVQNGLMTGMGDERFEPGGDLSIAQTLVLAYQIHSRESGDPLPQTSGGWYMPYYQYCLDNGILTARDFPQSCLNDKATRYDMVAILDQAIPDDQMEAINTVRDGDVPDLGEGDELGDVVYRWYRAGVLTGDEEGRFHGGSDITRAEVSVILCQLTGLVDRARL
;
A
#
# COMPACT_ATOMS: atom_id res chain seq x y z
N MET A 1 49.66 37.97 -50.57
CA MET A 1 50.94 37.31 -50.89
C MET A 1 51.43 36.52 -49.68
N LYS A 2 52.41 35.61 -49.85
CA LYS A 2 53.20 34.84 -48.85
C LYS A 2 53.05 35.30 -47.37
N HIS A 3 52.56 34.51 -46.40
CA HIS A 3 53.02 33.21 -45.83
C HIS A 3 53.95 33.33 -44.59
N LYS A 4 53.72 32.41 -43.61
CA LYS A 4 54.58 31.99 -42.47
C LYS A 4 54.66 32.89 -41.22
N ARG A 5 54.83 32.37 -39.99
CA ARG A 5 54.45 31.07 -39.34
C ARG A 5 54.83 31.14 -37.83
N PHE A 6 53.99 30.55 -36.96
CA PHE A 6 54.31 29.91 -35.66
C PHE A 6 54.60 30.71 -34.36
N PHE A 7 53.98 30.16 -33.30
CA PHE A 7 54.18 30.15 -31.83
C PHE A 7 55.65 30.01 -31.32
N PRO A 8 55.98 30.09 -29.99
CA PRO A 8 55.12 29.79 -28.81
C PRO A 8 55.25 30.64 -27.50
N ARG A 9 54.29 30.39 -26.55
CA ARG A 9 54.33 30.29 -25.05
C ARG A 9 55.35 31.13 -24.23
N LEU A 10 55.07 31.68 -23.03
CA LEU A 10 54.68 31.01 -21.76
C LEU A 10 54.56 32.05 -20.58
N THR A 11 53.69 31.83 -19.56
CA THR A 11 53.74 32.25 -18.10
C THR A 11 54.15 33.68 -17.63
N SER A 12 53.67 34.29 -16.51
CA SER A 12 52.58 34.00 -15.54
C SER A 12 52.49 35.06 -14.40
N LEU A 13 51.28 35.34 -13.86
CA LEU A 13 50.96 35.90 -12.51
C LEU A 13 51.45 37.35 -12.17
N LEU A 14 50.91 38.14 -11.21
CA LEU A 14 49.89 37.94 -10.14
C LEU A 14 49.18 39.29 -9.75
N CYS A 15 48.12 39.21 -8.92
CA CYS A 15 47.33 40.27 -8.22
C CYS A 15 46.45 41.20 -9.09
N THR A 16 45.10 41.34 -8.96
CA THR A 16 44.15 41.54 -7.81
C THR A 16 44.33 42.86 -7.06
N LEU A 17 43.29 43.63 -6.67
CA LEU A 17 41.80 43.47 -6.63
C LEU A 17 41.17 44.88 -7.00
N ALA A 18 39.87 45.23 -7.04
CA ALA A 18 38.59 44.62 -6.64
C ALA A 18 37.33 45.24 -7.33
N MET A 19 36.21 44.52 -7.25
CA MET A 19 34.79 44.94 -7.16
C MET A 19 34.19 46.11 -7.98
N SER A 20 33.31 45.73 -8.92
CA SER A 20 31.94 46.26 -9.00
C SER A 20 31.02 45.15 -9.57
N LEU A 21 29.96 44.75 -8.86
CA LEU A 21 29.14 43.59 -9.25
C LEU A 21 28.26 43.88 -10.47
N SER A 22 28.24 42.95 -11.42
CA SER A 22 27.15 42.78 -12.39
C SER A 22 26.49 41.43 -12.13
N LEU A 23 25.17 41.42 -11.93
CA LEU A 23 24.39 40.20 -11.76
C LEU A 23 24.48 39.33 -13.02
N VAL A 24 25.13 38.19 -12.89
CA VAL A 24 24.90 37.00 -13.72
C VAL A 24 24.22 36.00 -12.79
N PRO A 25 23.07 35.41 -13.14
CA PRO A 25 22.52 34.33 -12.32
C PRO A 25 23.56 33.22 -12.23
N ALA A 26 23.74 32.64 -11.04
CA ALA A 26 24.51 31.42 -10.93
C ALA A 26 23.83 30.39 -11.82
N VAL A 27 24.57 29.86 -12.80
CA VAL A 27 24.16 28.61 -13.44
C VAL A 27 24.15 27.59 -12.33
N SER A 28 22.97 27.09 -11.97
CA SER A 28 22.88 25.93 -11.10
C SER A 28 23.78 24.87 -11.70
N ALA A 29 24.72 24.34 -10.91
CA ALA A 29 25.23 23.02 -11.24
C ALA A 29 23.98 22.14 -11.34
N ALA A 30 23.75 21.54 -12.51
CA ALA A 30 22.74 20.51 -12.60
C ALA A 30 23.18 19.42 -11.60
N SER A 31 22.24 18.97 -10.75
CA SER A 31 22.44 17.70 -10.06
C SER A 31 22.79 16.65 -11.09
N GLN A 32 23.66 15.69 -10.73
CA GLN A 32 23.79 14.51 -11.57
C GLN A 32 22.40 13.85 -11.67
N PRO A 33 22.08 13.20 -12.80
CA PRO A 33 20.92 12.32 -12.82
C PRO A 33 21.15 11.24 -11.76
N GLU A 34 20.18 11.09 -10.85
CA GLU A 34 20.16 10.00 -9.88
C GLU A 34 19.46 8.78 -10.50
N PRO A 35 19.92 7.55 -10.27
CA PRO A 35 19.26 6.36 -10.79
C PRO A 35 17.85 6.14 -10.20
N LEU A 36 16.96 5.58 -11.00
CA LEU A 36 15.65 5.10 -10.56
C LEU A 36 15.83 3.98 -9.53
N ILE A 37 15.40 4.29 -8.31
CA ILE A 37 15.12 3.34 -7.23
C ILE A 37 13.92 2.48 -7.63
N SER A 38 14.11 1.17 -7.62
CA SER A 38 13.09 0.16 -7.93
C SER A 38 13.37 -1.13 -7.14
N THR A 39 12.59 -2.19 -7.37
CA THR A 39 12.90 -3.54 -6.90
C THR A 39 12.66 -4.55 -8.02
N ASN A 40 13.64 -5.41 -8.27
CA ASN A 40 13.59 -6.45 -9.31
C ASN A 40 14.22 -7.80 -8.87
N ARG A 41 14.54 -7.94 -7.57
CA ARG A 41 15.10 -9.12 -6.89
C ARG A 41 14.34 -10.43 -7.10
N TYR A 42 13.09 -10.35 -7.56
CA TYR A 42 12.23 -11.49 -7.83
C TYR A 42 12.29 -11.88 -9.32
N GLY A 43 12.93 -13.01 -9.64
CA GLY A 43 12.89 -13.55 -10.99
C GLY A 43 11.45 -13.86 -11.45
N TYR A 44 11.17 -13.55 -12.72
CA TYR A 44 9.87 -13.46 -13.41
C TYR A 44 8.88 -14.65 -13.40
N TYR A 45 9.03 -15.67 -12.54
CA TYR A 45 8.03 -16.74 -12.36
C TYR A 45 7.20 -16.55 -11.09
N ASN A 46 5.93 -16.16 -11.24
CA ASN A 46 4.96 -16.08 -10.15
C ASN A 46 4.29 -17.45 -9.92
N GLY A 47 4.93 -18.29 -9.11
CA GLY A 47 4.46 -19.64 -8.82
C GLY A 47 4.55 -20.59 -10.02
N ASN A 48 3.44 -20.81 -10.70
CA ASN A 48 3.31 -21.78 -11.80
C ASN A 48 3.84 -21.27 -13.14
N TRP A 49 3.72 -19.97 -13.41
CA TRP A 49 3.97 -19.36 -14.71
C TRP A 49 4.86 -18.12 -14.66
N ALA A 50 5.43 -17.79 -15.82
CA ALA A 50 6.15 -16.55 -16.08
C ALA A 50 5.20 -15.36 -16.18
N VAL A 51 5.74 -14.16 -15.99
CA VAL A 51 5.15 -12.88 -16.40
C VAL A 51 6.10 -12.14 -17.35
N PRO A 52 5.69 -11.09 -18.07
CA PRO A 52 6.61 -10.17 -18.72
C PRO A 52 7.69 -9.65 -17.76
N ARG A 53 8.95 -9.61 -18.21
CA ARG A 53 10.04 -9.00 -17.43
C ARG A 53 9.87 -7.48 -17.39
N SER A 54 10.18 -6.87 -16.27
CA SER A 54 10.22 -5.42 -16.03
C SER A 54 11.57 -4.84 -16.41
N SER A 55 12.65 -5.57 -16.12
CA SER A 55 14.04 -5.11 -16.25
C SER A 55 14.77 -5.63 -17.50
N TYR A 56 15.48 -4.73 -18.19
CA TYR A 56 16.26 -5.05 -19.37
C TYR A 56 17.60 -4.31 -19.41
N LEU A 57 18.59 -4.91 -20.07
CA LEU A 57 19.84 -4.29 -20.50
C LEU A 57 20.05 -4.48 -22.01
N TYR A 58 20.69 -3.51 -22.66
CA TYR A 58 21.35 -3.70 -23.96
C TYR A 58 22.59 -2.79 -24.10
N GLN A 59 23.50 -3.11 -25.01
CA GLN A 59 24.66 -2.27 -25.33
C GLN A 59 24.33 -1.31 -26.48
N ASP A 60 24.58 -0.01 -26.31
CA ASP A 60 24.51 0.98 -27.39
C ASP A 60 25.91 1.58 -27.65
N GLY A 61 26.59 1.07 -28.68
CA GLY A 61 27.95 1.45 -29.04
C GLY A 61 28.99 1.10 -27.97
N GLN A 62 29.19 2.01 -27.01
CA GLN A 62 30.08 1.83 -25.86
C GLN A 62 29.35 1.97 -24.51
N ASP A 63 28.12 2.46 -24.51
CA ASP A 63 27.33 2.66 -23.31
C ASP A 63 26.49 1.42 -23.01
N LEU A 64 26.11 1.25 -21.74
CA LEU A 64 25.16 0.25 -21.29
C LEU A 64 23.81 0.93 -21.03
N VAL A 65 22.74 0.47 -21.66
CA VAL A 65 21.40 1.05 -21.48
C VAL A 65 20.53 0.10 -20.67
N ARG A 66 20.03 0.60 -19.54
CA ARG A 66 18.96 -0.01 -18.73
C ARG A 66 17.61 0.50 -19.22
N VAL A 67 16.64 -0.42 -19.32
CA VAL A 67 15.22 -0.07 -19.48
C VAL A 67 14.47 -0.75 -18.34
N GLU A 68 13.73 0.05 -17.58
CA GLU A 68 13.00 -0.38 -16.38
C GLU A 68 11.52 0.02 -16.51
N TYR A 69 10.64 -0.97 -16.47
CA TYR A 69 9.21 -0.73 -16.22
C TYR A 69 8.91 -0.95 -14.74
N ARG A 70 8.48 0.10 -14.03
CA ARG A 70 7.92 0.02 -12.68
C ARG A 70 6.41 0.12 -12.78
N LYS A 71 5.70 -0.98 -12.47
CA LYS A 71 4.24 -0.94 -12.30
C LYS A 71 3.91 0.01 -11.14
N GLY A 72 3.00 0.95 -11.38
CA GLY A 72 2.51 1.83 -10.31
C GLY A 72 1.73 1.03 -9.28
N SER A 73 1.97 1.31 -8.00
CA SER A 73 1.20 0.71 -6.90
C SER A 73 -0.22 1.28 -6.93
N GLN A 74 -1.21 0.42 -7.08
CA GLN A 74 -2.63 0.79 -6.98
C GLN A 74 -3.12 0.54 -5.56
N LEU A 75 -3.82 1.51 -4.97
CA LEU A 75 -4.69 1.25 -3.84
C LEU A 75 -5.95 0.56 -4.39
N VAL A 76 -6.12 -0.71 -4.05
CA VAL A 76 -7.27 -1.53 -4.41
C VAL A 76 -7.94 -2.02 -3.13
N ASN A 77 -9.27 -1.93 -3.06
CA ASN A 77 -10.02 -2.47 -1.94
C ASN A 77 -9.90 -4.00 -1.91
N GLY A 78 -9.25 -4.55 -0.89
CA GLY A 78 -8.94 -5.98 -0.79
C GLY A 78 -10.16 -6.91 -0.72
N GLN A 79 -11.36 -6.39 -0.42
CA GLN A 79 -12.60 -7.18 -0.35
C GLN A 79 -13.38 -7.18 -1.66
N THR A 80 -13.26 -6.14 -2.50
CA THR A 80 -13.99 -6.01 -3.76
C THR A 80 -13.11 -6.07 -5.02
N GLY A 81 -11.79 -5.98 -4.87
CA GLY A 81 -10.84 -5.79 -5.96
C GLY A 81 -10.92 -4.41 -6.63
N GLN A 82 -11.78 -3.51 -6.12
CA GLN A 82 -12.08 -2.24 -6.76
C GLN A 82 -10.90 -1.26 -6.61
N PHE A 83 -10.46 -0.72 -7.74
CA PHE A 83 -9.47 0.36 -7.78
C PHE A 83 -9.99 1.62 -7.08
N LEU A 84 -9.17 2.16 -6.16
CA LEU A 84 -9.44 3.39 -5.43
C LEU A 84 -8.57 4.53 -5.99
N GLU A 85 -7.24 4.39 -5.95
CA GLU A 85 -6.30 5.40 -6.46
C GLU A 85 -4.90 4.83 -6.80
N TRP A 86 -4.01 5.65 -7.36
CA TRP A 86 -2.61 5.29 -7.63
C TRP A 86 -1.69 5.85 -6.54
N LEU A 87 -1.12 4.98 -5.71
CA LEU A 87 -0.13 5.33 -4.67
C LEU A 87 1.23 5.72 -5.29
N THR A 88 1.58 5.12 -6.42
CA THR A 88 2.69 5.57 -7.27
C THR A 88 2.29 5.52 -8.75
N PRO A 89 2.75 6.47 -9.59
CA PRO A 89 2.53 6.39 -11.01
C PRO A 89 3.26 5.17 -11.61
N THR A 90 2.69 4.60 -12.67
CA THR A 90 3.43 3.63 -13.49
C THR A 90 4.48 4.38 -14.30
N THR A 91 5.76 4.00 -14.16
CA THR A 91 6.87 4.66 -14.86
C THR A 91 7.62 3.68 -15.76
N LEU A 92 7.95 4.14 -16.96
CA LEU A 92 8.87 3.46 -17.87
C LEU A 92 10.10 4.36 -18.04
N VAL A 93 11.26 3.89 -17.62
CA VAL A 93 12.49 4.70 -17.57
C VAL A 93 13.61 4.04 -18.36
N VAL A 94 14.34 4.86 -19.10
CA VAL A 94 15.55 4.51 -19.84
C VAL A 94 16.72 5.22 -19.19
N GLU A 95 17.79 4.49 -18.92
CA GLU A 95 19.00 5.01 -18.28
C GLU A 95 20.24 4.58 -19.05
N THR A 96 21.11 5.54 -19.36
CA THR A 96 22.35 5.28 -20.11
C THR A 96 23.56 5.40 -19.19
N TYR A 97 24.36 4.35 -19.10
CA TYR A 97 25.53 4.22 -18.22
C TYR A 97 26.84 4.16 -19.02
N ASP A 98 27.93 4.69 -18.47
CA ASP A 98 29.28 4.53 -19.03
C ASP A 98 29.87 3.14 -18.72
N SER A 99 31.05 2.83 -19.29
CA SER A 99 31.73 1.55 -19.08
C SER A 99 32.34 1.35 -17.68
N ARG A 100 31.92 2.14 -16.69
CA ARG A 100 32.22 2.02 -15.24
C ARG A 100 30.92 2.09 -14.43
N PHE A 101 29.77 1.83 -15.08
CA PHE A 101 28.44 1.85 -14.50
C PHE A 101 28.05 3.20 -13.87
N GLN A 102 28.60 4.31 -14.40
CA GLN A 102 28.22 5.66 -13.98
C GLN A 102 27.09 6.19 -14.87
N LEU A 103 26.00 6.66 -14.26
CA LEU A 103 24.82 7.18 -14.97
C LEU A 103 25.15 8.47 -15.75
N LYS A 104 24.66 8.56 -16.99
CA LYS A 104 24.92 9.67 -17.93
C LYS A 104 23.65 10.43 -18.30
N GLU A 105 22.55 9.71 -18.52
CA GLU A 105 21.25 10.24 -18.93
C GLU A 105 20.14 9.35 -18.38
N THR A 106 19.09 9.95 -17.81
CA THR A 106 17.82 9.31 -17.43
C THR A 106 16.70 9.93 -18.26
N ARG A 107 15.79 9.10 -18.78
CA ARG A 107 14.66 9.53 -19.61
C ARG A 107 13.41 8.72 -19.29
N GLU A 108 12.33 9.41 -18.94
CA GLU A 108 11.00 8.80 -18.81
C GLU A 108 10.32 8.68 -20.17
N LEU A 109 9.52 7.62 -20.35
CA LEU A 109 8.72 7.34 -21.54
C LEU A 109 7.23 7.21 -21.20
N GLU A 110 6.38 7.54 -22.16
CA GLU A 110 4.92 7.41 -22.03
C GLU A 110 4.49 5.94 -22.00
N VAL A 111 3.64 5.59 -21.03
CA VAL A 111 3.03 4.25 -20.90
C VAL A 111 1.72 4.23 -21.68
N GLU A 112 1.79 3.80 -22.93
CA GLU A 112 0.74 4.06 -23.93
C GLU A 112 -0.54 3.21 -23.82
N LEU A 113 -0.49 2.10 -23.09
CA LEU A 113 -1.64 1.25 -22.73
C LEU A 113 -1.36 0.61 -21.34
N PRO A 114 -2.40 0.26 -20.55
CA PRO A 114 -2.26 -0.05 -19.13
C PRO A 114 -1.53 -1.37 -18.78
N ILE A 115 -1.47 -2.34 -19.70
CA ILE A 115 -0.79 -3.62 -19.46
C ILE A 115 0.61 -3.57 -20.08
N TRP A 116 1.62 -3.92 -19.28
CA TRP A 116 2.99 -4.07 -19.76
C TRP A 116 3.16 -5.35 -20.58
N GLY A 117 3.65 -5.22 -21.80
CA GLY A 117 4.00 -6.35 -22.67
C GLY A 117 5.48 -6.69 -22.63
N GLY A 118 6.35 -5.67 -22.76
CA GLY A 118 7.80 -5.84 -22.65
C GLY A 118 8.61 -4.89 -23.55
N PHE A 119 9.93 -5.07 -23.54
CA PHE A 119 10.88 -4.31 -24.35
C PHE A 119 11.73 -5.21 -25.27
N PHE A 120 12.15 -4.67 -26.42
CA PHE A 120 13.15 -5.28 -27.29
C PHE A 120 14.05 -4.22 -27.97
N ALA A 121 15.36 -4.38 -27.82
CA ALA A 121 16.36 -3.63 -28.59
C ALA A 121 16.69 -4.40 -29.88
N GLY A 122 16.23 -3.91 -31.03
CA GLY A 122 16.60 -4.45 -32.34
C GLY A 122 17.92 -3.86 -32.87
N GLU A 123 18.21 -4.03 -34.16
CA GLU A 123 19.40 -3.49 -34.82
C GLU A 123 19.26 -1.96 -35.03
N ASP A 124 18.31 -1.54 -35.87
CA ASP A 124 18.09 -0.12 -36.22
C ASP A 124 17.23 0.65 -35.16
N TYR A 125 16.44 -0.06 -34.36
CA TYR A 125 15.34 0.52 -33.58
C TYR A 125 15.22 -0.05 -32.17
N ASN A 126 14.42 0.62 -31.34
CA ASN A 126 13.98 0.16 -30.02
C ASN A 126 12.46 -0.04 -30.05
N PHE A 127 11.96 -1.11 -29.45
CA PHE A 127 10.54 -1.45 -29.47
C PHE A 127 10.02 -1.63 -28.05
N VAL A 128 8.93 -0.94 -27.73
CA VAL A 128 8.20 -1.07 -26.47
C VAL A 128 6.81 -1.63 -26.77
N VAL A 129 6.38 -2.62 -26.01
CA VAL A 129 5.11 -3.33 -26.24
C VAL A 129 4.21 -3.18 -25.02
N PHE A 130 2.98 -2.76 -25.26
CA PHE A 130 1.93 -2.58 -24.27
C PHE A 130 0.65 -3.28 -24.72
N GLY A 131 -0.34 -3.42 -23.83
CA GLY A 131 -1.65 -3.96 -24.16
C GLY A 131 -2.76 -3.45 -23.26
N GLN A 132 -3.98 -3.87 -23.57
CA GLN A 132 -5.19 -3.52 -22.82
C GLN A 132 -6.18 -4.68 -22.87
N GLU A 133 -7.12 -4.69 -21.92
CA GLU A 133 -8.19 -5.69 -21.86
C GLU A 133 -9.25 -5.48 -22.95
N ASN A 134 -9.92 -6.58 -23.28
CA ASN A 134 -11.03 -6.68 -24.24
C ASN A 134 -12.11 -7.64 -23.70
N PRO A 135 -12.75 -7.33 -22.55
CA PRO A 135 -13.73 -8.20 -21.90
C PRO A 135 -15.05 -8.33 -22.69
N SER A 136 -15.23 -7.56 -23.77
CA SER A 136 -16.36 -7.67 -24.70
C SER A 136 -16.08 -8.57 -25.90
N GLU A 137 -14.92 -9.24 -25.93
CA GLU A 137 -14.48 -10.15 -27.00
C GLU A 137 -14.56 -9.53 -28.40
N SER A 138 -14.27 -8.23 -28.49
CA SER A 138 -14.47 -7.46 -29.71
C SER A 138 -13.31 -7.62 -30.69
N ASP A 139 -13.62 -8.10 -31.90
CA ASP A 139 -12.68 -8.15 -33.02
C ASP A 139 -12.18 -6.76 -33.49
N SER A 140 -12.73 -5.67 -32.93
CA SER A 140 -12.33 -4.29 -33.23
C SER A 140 -11.43 -3.65 -32.17
N ALA A 141 -11.39 -4.20 -30.94
CA ALA A 141 -10.59 -3.65 -29.85
C ALA A 141 -9.11 -3.77 -30.13
N GLU A 142 -8.33 -2.76 -29.76
CA GLU A 142 -6.86 -2.89 -29.68
C GLU A 142 -6.55 -3.76 -28.48
N VAL A 143 -5.66 -4.74 -28.63
CA VAL A 143 -5.24 -5.63 -27.54
C VAL A 143 -3.74 -5.56 -27.29
N VAL A 144 -2.93 -5.32 -28.33
CA VAL A 144 -1.49 -5.08 -28.20
C VAL A 144 -1.06 -3.92 -29.10
N ARG A 145 -0.25 -3.01 -28.55
CA ARG A 145 0.43 -1.95 -29.28
C ARG A 145 1.94 -2.17 -29.22
N VAL A 146 2.60 -2.12 -30.38
CA VAL A 146 4.06 -2.16 -30.52
C VAL A 146 4.51 -0.77 -30.96
N VAL A 147 5.19 -0.04 -30.08
CA VAL A 147 5.67 1.32 -30.33
C VAL A 147 7.12 1.24 -30.78
N LYS A 148 7.44 1.89 -31.90
CA LYS A 148 8.77 1.96 -32.51
C LYS A 148 9.45 3.28 -32.14
N TYR A 149 10.63 3.18 -31.56
CA TYR A 149 11.52 4.29 -31.23
C TYR A 149 12.82 4.20 -32.03
N SER A 150 13.48 5.35 -32.25
CA SER A 150 14.88 5.38 -32.65
C SER A 150 15.80 4.88 -31.51
N LYS A 151 17.08 4.60 -31.82
CA LYS A 151 18.11 4.42 -30.78
C LYS A 151 18.29 5.66 -29.88
N SER A 152 18.07 6.86 -30.42
CA SER A 152 18.00 8.12 -29.65
C SER A 152 16.71 8.29 -28.83
N TRP A 153 15.85 7.25 -28.74
CA TRP A 153 14.56 7.24 -28.03
C TRP A 153 13.61 8.37 -28.43
N GLU A 154 13.57 8.67 -29.73
CA GLU A 154 12.51 9.46 -30.37
C GLU A 154 11.41 8.51 -30.85
N ARG A 155 10.14 8.78 -30.50
CA ARG A 155 8.99 7.97 -30.93
C ARG A 155 8.78 8.16 -32.44
N LEU A 156 8.80 7.07 -33.20
CA LEU A 156 8.71 7.09 -34.66
C LEU A 156 7.33 6.70 -35.18
N ASP A 157 6.81 5.55 -34.76
CA ASP A 157 5.59 4.94 -35.33
C ASP A 157 5.02 3.84 -34.40
N GLN A 158 3.88 3.23 -34.74
CA GLN A 158 3.26 2.14 -33.96
C GLN A 158 2.57 1.07 -34.83
N ALA A 159 2.54 -0.17 -34.35
CA ALA A 159 1.65 -1.22 -34.82
C ALA A 159 0.57 -1.50 -33.77
N SER A 160 -0.67 -1.75 -34.20
CA SER A 160 -1.80 -2.06 -33.33
C SER A 160 -2.43 -3.41 -33.72
N LEU A 161 -2.26 -4.43 -32.89
CA LEU A 161 -2.96 -5.71 -33.01
C LEU A 161 -4.39 -5.53 -32.47
N ARG A 162 -5.39 -5.90 -33.28
CA ARG A 162 -6.80 -5.83 -32.91
C ARG A 162 -7.46 -7.21 -32.98
N GLY A 163 -8.43 -7.44 -32.10
CA GLY A 163 -9.37 -8.56 -32.24
C GLY A 163 -8.75 -9.96 -32.29
N ALA A 164 -7.61 -10.17 -31.65
CA ALA A 164 -6.77 -11.33 -31.92
C ALA A 164 -7.20 -12.59 -31.15
N ASN A 165 -8.50 -12.87 -30.98
CA ASN A 165 -9.00 -13.92 -30.08
C ASN A 165 -8.40 -13.74 -28.67
N THR A 166 -8.45 -12.50 -28.14
CA THR A 166 -7.76 -12.08 -26.91
C THR A 166 -8.71 -11.28 -26.02
N THR A 167 -8.90 -11.72 -24.78
CA THR A 167 -9.51 -10.94 -23.69
C THR A 167 -8.43 -10.18 -22.90
N ILE A 168 -7.37 -10.87 -22.47
CA ILE A 168 -6.25 -10.28 -21.71
C ILE A 168 -4.91 -10.62 -22.38
N PRO A 169 -4.16 -9.64 -22.90
CA PRO A 169 -2.84 -9.86 -23.48
C PRO A 169 -1.79 -10.09 -22.39
N PHE A 170 -0.75 -10.88 -22.67
CA PHE A 170 0.39 -11.15 -21.77
C PHE A 170 0.05 -11.89 -20.45
N ASP A 171 -1.21 -12.32 -20.25
CA ASP A 171 -1.60 -13.07 -19.04
C ASP A 171 -0.96 -14.47 -18.98
N ALA A 172 -0.64 -14.94 -17.78
CA ALA A 172 -0.17 -16.28 -17.45
C ALA A 172 1.04 -16.82 -18.25
N GLY A 173 1.93 -15.94 -18.72
CA GLY A 173 3.14 -16.33 -19.44
C GLY A 173 4.13 -15.18 -19.65
N GLY A 174 5.20 -15.48 -20.37
CA GLY A 174 6.30 -14.54 -20.61
C GLY A 174 6.13 -13.76 -21.91
N PHE A 175 7.12 -12.90 -22.18
CA PHE A 175 7.24 -12.15 -23.42
C PHE A 175 8.67 -12.29 -23.95
N THR A 176 8.80 -12.64 -25.23
CA THR A 176 10.07 -12.56 -25.97
C THR A 176 9.83 -11.98 -27.36
N CYS A 177 10.86 -11.33 -27.90
CA CYS A 177 10.94 -10.88 -29.29
C CYS A 177 12.21 -11.43 -29.95
N ALA A 178 12.18 -11.53 -31.28
CA ALA A 178 13.35 -11.68 -32.12
C ALA A 178 13.12 -10.96 -33.45
N GLU A 179 14.16 -10.73 -34.24
CA GLU A 179 14.04 -10.07 -35.55
C GLU A 179 14.91 -10.75 -36.62
N ASP A 180 14.50 -10.58 -37.88
CA ASP A 180 15.31 -10.88 -39.08
C ASP A 180 14.71 -10.13 -40.28
N GLY A 181 15.54 -9.72 -41.24
CA GLY A 181 15.10 -9.19 -42.53
C GLY A 181 14.17 -7.96 -42.49
N GLY A 182 14.20 -7.17 -41.42
CA GLY A 182 13.27 -6.04 -41.20
C GLY A 182 11.88 -6.46 -40.70
N LEU A 183 11.74 -7.67 -40.16
CA LEU A 183 10.57 -8.18 -39.46
C LEU A 183 10.88 -8.31 -37.97
N LEU A 184 9.97 -7.85 -37.12
CA LEU A 184 9.96 -8.10 -35.68
C LEU A 184 8.95 -9.21 -35.37
N TYR A 185 9.43 -10.33 -34.85
CA TYR A 185 8.64 -11.47 -34.39
C TYR A 185 8.40 -11.35 -32.89
N ILE A 186 7.14 -11.52 -32.47
CA ILE A 186 6.72 -11.40 -31.07
C ILE A 186 6.06 -12.70 -30.65
N ARG A 187 6.42 -13.24 -29.49
CA ARG A 187 5.79 -14.42 -28.87
C ARG A 187 5.53 -14.18 -27.39
N THR A 188 4.31 -14.49 -26.96
CA THR A 188 3.84 -14.30 -25.60
C THR A 188 2.65 -15.22 -25.32
N SER A 189 2.09 -15.17 -24.13
CA SER A 189 0.79 -15.73 -23.79
C SER A 189 -0.34 -14.72 -24.00
N HIS A 190 -1.57 -15.21 -23.94
CA HIS A 190 -2.77 -14.41 -23.75
C HIS A 190 -3.88 -15.27 -23.14
N GLU A 191 -4.83 -14.63 -22.47
CA GLU A 191 -6.16 -15.18 -22.29
C GLU A 191 -6.97 -14.97 -23.58
N MET A 192 -7.61 -16.02 -24.07
CA MET A 192 -8.42 -16.01 -25.29
C MET A 192 -9.93 -15.92 -25.01
N TYR A 193 -10.71 -15.56 -26.05
CA TYR A 193 -12.18 -15.53 -26.00
C TYR A 193 -12.78 -16.86 -25.52
N ALA A 194 -14.03 -16.82 -25.04
CA ALA A 194 -14.72 -17.95 -24.46
C ALA A 194 -14.82 -19.13 -25.45
N SER A 195 -14.31 -20.28 -25.03
CA SER A 195 -14.37 -21.53 -25.79
C SER A 195 -15.80 -22.13 -25.74
N SER A 196 -16.04 -23.21 -26.48
CA SER A 196 -17.33 -23.93 -26.50
C SER A 196 -17.77 -24.52 -25.14
N ASP A 197 -16.92 -24.48 -24.12
CA ASP A 197 -17.24 -24.80 -22.71
C ASP A 197 -17.66 -23.58 -21.88
N GLY A 198 -17.62 -22.37 -22.44
CA GLY A 198 -17.96 -21.11 -21.77
C GLY A 198 -16.85 -20.54 -20.90
N LEU A 199 -15.61 -21.00 -21.06
CA LEU A 199 -14.45 -20.53 -20.32
C LEU A 199 -13.46 -19.81 -21.24
N ASN A 200 -12.84 -18.76 -20.73
CA ASN A 200 -11.64 -18.15 -21.30
C ASN A 200 -10.41 -18.98 -20.88
N HIS A 201 -9.50 -19.27 -21.81
CA HIS A 201 -8.36 -20.18 -21.58
C HIS A 201 -7.03 -19.47 -21.89
N GLN A 202 -5.94 -19.94 -21.29
CA GLN A 202 -4.59 -19.43 -21.54
C GLN A 202 -3.95 -20.11 -22.76
N ALA A 203 -3.52 -19.32 -23.75
CA ALA A 203 -2.97 -19.81 -25.01
C ALA A 203 -1.65 -19.10 -25.38
N SER A 204 -0.97 -19.60 -26.43
CA SER A 204 0.23 -18.95 -26.98
C SER A 204 -0.16 -17.96 -28.09
N LEU A 205 0.12 -16.68 -27.90
CA LEU A 205 -0.02 -15.61 -28.89
C LEU A 205 1.31 -15.38 -29.60
N SER A 206 1.30 -15.31 -30.93
CA SER A 206 2.46 -14.87 -31.69
C SER A 206 2.07 -14.06 -32.92
N PHE A 207 2.85 -13.03 -33.25
CA PHE A 207 2.60 -12.20 -34.43
C PHE A 207 3.88 -11.58 -34.97
N THR A 208 3.81 -11.00 -36.17
CA THR A 208 4.96 -10.40 -36.86
C THR A 208 4.60 -8.99 -37.33
N VAL A 209 5.48 -8.03 -37.04
CA VAL A 209 5.40 -6.63 -37.46
C VAL A 209 6.47 -6.38 -38.53
N ARG A 210 6.12 -5.78 -39.67
CA ARG A 210 7.12 -5.25 -40.61
C ARG A 210 7.66 -3.93 -40.08
N GLN A 211 8.96 -3.86 -39.81
CA GLN A 211 9.58 -2.67 -39.20
C GLN A 211 9.58 -1.44 -40.13
N GLU A 212 9.44 -1.62 -41.45
CA GLU A 212 9.40 -0.53 -42.44
C GLU A 212 8.18 0.39 -42.28
N ASP A 213 6.99 -0.18 -42.05
CA ASP A 213 5.69 0.51 -42.08
C ASP A 213 4.74 0.11 -40.94
N MET A 214 5.27 -0.57 -39.92
CA MET A 214 4.57 -1.05 -38.72
C MET A 214 3.29 -1.88 -39.00
N THR A 215 3.17 -2.48 -40.18
CA THR A 215 2.03 -3.37 -40.46
C THR A 215 2.21 -4.76 -39.87
N ILE A 216 1.13 -5.31 -39.30
CA ILE A 216 1.06 -6.69 -38.83
C ILE A 216 0.51 -7.56 -39.96
N SER A 217 1.25 -8.61 -40.35
CA SER A 217 0.83 -9.53 -41.42
C SER A 217 0.30 -10.88 -40.91
N ASP A 218 0.86 -11.38 -39.81
CA ASP A 218 0.78 -12.79 -39.45
C ASP A 218 0.51 -12.98 -37.95
N ALA A 219 -0.70 -12.68 -37.46
CA ALA A 219 -1.14 -13.06 -36.11
C ALA A 219 -1.57 -14.54 -36.01
N ALA A 220 -1.15 -15.22 -34.94
CA ALA A 220 -1.48 -16.61 -34.60
C ALA A 220 -1.86 -16.69 -33.13
N SER A 221 -3.15 -16.88 -32.88
CA SER A 221 -3.79 -16.74 -31.57
C SER A 221 -5.00 -17.67 -31.41
N ALA A 222 -5.10 -18.70 -32.26
CA ALA A 222 -6.25 -19.60 -32.30
C ALA A 222 -6.10 -20.76 -31.31
N VAL A 223 -7.22 -21.19 -30.73
CA VAL A 223 -7.41 -22.25 -29.70
C VAL A 223 -6.61 -23.54 -29.94
N SER A 224 -6.33 -23.89 -31.21
CA SER A 224 -5.33 -24.91 -31.54
C SER A 224 -4.81 -24.74 -32.96
N ASN A 225 -3.48 -24.67 -33.13
CA ASN A 225 -2.85 -24.79 -34.44
C ASN A 225 -1.49 -25.51 -34.39
N PRO A 226 -1.46 -26.86 -34.40
CA PRO A 226 -0.22 -27.63 -34.31
C PRO A 226 0.82 -27.32 -35.39
N ALA A 227 0.43 -26.74 -36.53
CA ALA A 227 1.37 -26.36 -37.59
C ALA A 227 2.31 -25.21 -37.16
N THR A 228 1.88 -24.34 -36.24
CA THR A 228 2.60 -23.13 -35.80
C THR A 228 3.42 -23.34 -34.53
N GLY A 229 3.67 -24.60 -34.14
CA GLY A 229 4.31 -24.91 -32.85
C GLY A 229 3.47 -24.52 -31.65
N TYR A 230 2.14 -24.49 -31.81
CA TYR A 230 1.20 -24.09 -30.75
C TYR A 230 1.36 -24.93 -29.47
N VAL A 231 1.22 -24.27 -28.33
CA VAL A 231 1.12 -24.88 -27.00
C VAL A 231 -0.09 -24.31 -26.26
N SER A 232 -0.96 -25.21 -25.80
CA SER A 232 -2.11 -24.91 -24.94
C SER A 232 -1.66 -24.81 -23.48
N HIS A 233 -2.15 -23.79 -22.76
CA HIS A 233 -1.71 -23.45 -21.39
C HIS A 233 -0.18 -23.32 -21.35
N SER A 234 0.31 -22.24 -21.96
CA SER A 234 1.74 -22.00 -22.15
C SER A 234 2.22 -20.97 -21.12
N PHE A 235 2.95 -21.46 -20.13
CA PHE A 235 3.36 -20.74 -18.92
C PHE A 235 4.71 -20.01 -19.02
N ASN A 236 5.36 -20.05 -20.19
CA ASN A 236 6.46 -19.17 -20.58
C ASN A 236 6.74 -19.38 -22.07
N GLN A 237 7.21 -18.33 -22.75
CA GLN A 237 7.44 -18.29 -24.19
C GLN A 237 8.81 -17.68 -24.45
N LEU A 238 9.70 -18.46 -25.04
CA LEU A 238 11.04 -18.05 -25.45
C LEU A 238 11.16 -18.18 -26.97
N MET A 239 11.91 -17.27 -27.61
CA MET A 239 12.18 -17.36 -29.05
C MET A 239 13.56 -16.79 -29.39
N LEU A 240 14.11 -17.24 -30.53
CA LEU A 240 15.24 -16.63 -31.22
C LEU A 240 15.08 -16.83 -32.73
N VAL A 241 15.78 -16.03 -33.53
CA VAL A 241 16.11 -16.41 -34.92
C VAL A 241 17.54 -16.95 -34.92
N ASP A 242 17.75 -18.08 -35.58
CA ASP A 242 19.05 -18.74 -35.67
C ASP A 242 19.92 -18.22 -36.83
N GLN A 243 21.20 -18.60 -36.91
CA GLN A 243 22.11 -18.13 -37.97
C GLN A 243 21.75 -18.57 -39.40
N GLU A 244 20.76 -19.46 -39.58
CA GLU A 244 20.19 -19.78 -40.89
C GLU A 244 18.95 -18.92 -41.21
N GLY A 245 18.59 -17.98 -40.34
CA GLY A 245 17.39 -17.14 -40.41
C GLY A 245 16.12 -17.86 -39.97
N ARG A 246 16.21 -19.04 -39.33
CA ARG A 246 15.01 -19.80 -38.91
C ARG A 246 14.53 -19.34 -37.54
N LEU A 247 13.24 -19.06 -37.43
CA LEU A 247 12.62 -18.87 -36.12
C LEU A 247 12.61 -20.19 -35.32
N VAL A 248 13.03 -20.10 -34.06
CA VAL A 248 13.03 -21.18 -33.08
C VAL A 248 12.29 -20.70 -31.83
N THR A 249 11.36 -21.49 -31.30
CA THR A 249 10.59 -21.16 -30.11
C THR A 249 10.63 -22.28 -29.08
N LEU A 250 10.59 -21.93 -27.80
CA LEU A 250 10.54 -22.87 -26.68
C LEU A 250 9.44 -22.43 -25.72
N ASP A 251 8.44 -23.30 -25.54
CA ASP A 251 7.25 -23.02 -24.73
C ASP A 251 7.15 -23.96 -23.53
N HIS A 252 6.62 -23.45 -22.41
CA HIS A 252 6.36 -24.23 -21.19
C HIS A 252 4.89 -24.68 -21.12
N GLY A 253 4.58 -25.85 -21.66
CA GLY A 253 3.20 -26.35 -21.72
C GLY A 253 2.73 -27.11 -20.47
N ASP A 254 1.50 -26.81 -20.02
CA ASP A 254 0.74 -27.59 -19.04
C ASP A 254 -0.15 -28.66 -19.70
N ALA A 255 -0.72 -28.38 -20.88
CA ALA A 255 -1.76 -29.21 -21.48
C ALA A 255 -1.27 -29.95 -22.74
N TYR A 256 -1.19 -29.25 -23.86
CA TYR A 256 -0.94 -29.82 -25.18
C TYR A 256 0.26 -29.12 -25.86
N PRO A 257 1.49 -29.69 -25.79
CA PRO A 257 1.92 -30.82 -24.96
C PRO A 257 2.36 -30.39 -23.55
N ARG A 258 2.15 -31.24 -22.54
CA ARG A 258 2.64 -31.05 -21.17
C ARG A 258 4.16 -31.27 -21.06
N GLY A 259 4.95 -30.21 -21.18
CA GLY A 259 6.41 -30.29 -21.19
C GLY A 259 7.13 -29.00 -21.60
N ALA A 260 8.43 -29.11 -21.86
CA ALA A 260 9.22 -28.10 -22.55
C ALA A 260 9.18 -28.39 -24.06
N SER A 261 8.43 -27.58 -24.81
CA SER A 261 8.13 -27.80 -26.23
C SER A 261 8.99 -26.90 -27.11
N LEU A 262 9.99 -27.48 -27.77
CA LEU A 262 10.86 -26.78 -28.72
C LEU A 262 10.31 -26.93 -30.14
N TYR A 263 10.20 -25.83 -30.88
CA TYR A 263 9.76 -25.81 -32.27
C TYR A 263 10.77 -25.04 -33.12
N ARG A 264 11.11 -25.60 -34.30
CA ARG A 264 11.99 -24.97 -35.29
C ARG A 264 11.29 -24.89 -36.63
N CYS A 265 11.20 -23.70 -37.20
CA CYS A 265 10.70 -23.47 -38.55
C CYS A 265 11.59 -24.14 -39.62
N ASP A 266 11.00 -24.71 -40.66
CA ASP A 266 11.73 -25.40 -41.74
C ASP A 266 12.41 -24.42 -42.73
N GLY A 267 12.27 -23.11 -42.52
CA GLY A 267 12.84 -22.04 -43.35
C GLY A 267 12.51 -20.64 -42.81
N GLN A 268 13.10 -19.61 -43.44
CA GLN A 268 13.30 -18.27 -42.87
C GLN A 268 12.05 -17.44 -42.53
N SER A 269 10.88 -17.79 -43.08
CA SER A 269 9.61 -17.07 -42.85
C SER A 269 8.40 -18.00 -42.76
N GLY A 270 8.61 -19.24 -42.30
CA GLY A 270 7.63 -20.32 -42.40
C GLY A 270 6.90 -20.65 -41.11
N ARG A 271 5.57 -20.55 -41.11
CA ARG A 271 4.66 -21.20 -40.13
C ARG A 271 4.56 -22.73 -40.34
N ARG A 272 5.67 -23.38 -40.66
CA ARG A 272 5.83 -24.83 -40.76
C ARG A 272 7.21 -25.18 -40.26
N GLY A 273 7.27 -26.24 -39.47
CA GLY A 273 8.42 -26.58 -38.67
C GLY A 273 8.19 -27.89 -37.94
N THR A 274 9.24 -28.36 -37.28
CA THR A 274 9.19 -29.56 -36.44
C THR A 274 9.01 -29.16 -34.98
N GLN A 275 8.03 -29.75 -34.29
CA GLN A 275 7.83 -29.62 -32.84
C GLN A 275 8.43 -30.84 -32.12
N LEU A 276 9.05 -30.64 -30.97
CA LEU A 276 9.84 -31.62 -30.23
C LEU A 276 9.70 -31.39 -28.72
N LEU A 277 9.41 -32.46 -27.97
CA LEU A 277 9.27 -32.39 -26.51
C LEU A 277 10.63 -32.67 -25.85
N VAL A 278 11.31 -31.61 -25.41
CA VAL A 278 12.67 -31.67 -24.82
C VAL A 278 12.64 -32.30 -23.42
N ALA A 279 11.55 -32.05 -22.68
CA ALA A 279 11.24 -32.67 -21.41
C ALA A 279 9.71 -32.73 -21.23
N SER A 280 9.19 -33.69 -20.47
CA SER A 280 7.75 -33.88 -20.23
C SER A 280 7.43 -33.95 -18.74
N TRP A 281 6.27 -33.41 -18.34
CA TRP A 281 5.87 -33.32 -16.94
C TRP A 281 4.74 -34.33 -16.63
N PRO A 282 4.86 -35.16 -15.58
CA PRO A 282 3.74 -35.98 -15.11
C PRO A 282 2.52 -35.13 -14.74
N GLY A 283 1.32 -35.64 -15.03
CA GLY A 283 0.05 -34.98 -14.72
C GLY A 283 -1.05 -35.34 -15.70
N SER A 284 -2.27 -34.91 -15.41
CA SER A 284 -3.33 -34.76 -16.39
C SER A 284 -3.20 -33.42 -17.14
N ILE A 285 -3.96 -33.27 -18.22
CA ILE A 285 -4.25 -31.97 -18.83
C ILE A 285 -4.99 -31.09 -17.81
N GLY A 286 -4.75 -29.77 -17.81
CA GLY A 286 -5.38 -28.83 -16.88
C GLY A 286 -4.92 -28.96 -15.42
N ALA A 287 -3.68 -29.41 -15.21
CA ALA A 287 -3.10 -29.56 -13.88
C ALA A 287 -2.00 -28.50 -13.69
N ASN A 288 -2.42 -27.25 -13.45
CA ASN A 288 -1.61 -26.03 -13.59
C ASN A 288 -0.26 -26.03 -12.83
N VAL A 289 -0.03 -26.96 -11.91
CA VAL A 289 1.30 -27.20 -11.31
C VAL A 289 2.12 -28.14 -12.20
N THR A 290 3.05 -27.62 -13.02
CA THR A 290 4.00 -28.47 -13.76
C THR A 290 5.18 -28.94 -12.93
N GLY A 291 5.52 -28.23 -11.84
CA GLY A 291 6.75 -28.45 -11.09
C GLY A 291 8.02 -27.96 -11.80
N ALA A 292 7.90 -27.29 -12.95
CA ALA A 292 9.01 -26.86 -13.79
C ALA A 292 9.05 -25.33 -13.98
N GLN A 293 10.22 -24.79 -14.31
CA GLN A 293 10.40 -23.42 -14.76
C GLN A 293 11.32 -23.42 -15.98
N VAL A 294 10.76 -23.40 -17.18
CA VAL A 294 11.51 -23.34 -18.45
C VAL A 294 11.88 -21.89 -18.73
N THR A 295 13.17 -21.59 -18.80
CA THR A 295 13.68 -20.22 -18.58
C THR A 295 14.88 -19.82 -19.44
N GLY A 296 15.56 -20.77 -20.10
CA GLY A 296 16.64 -20.48 -21.05
C GLY A 296 16.48 -21.21 -22.39
N LEU A 297 16.68 -20.48 -23.48
CA LEU A 297 16.81 -20.97 -24.86
C LEU A 297 18.06 -20.30 -25.47
N ALA A 298 18.90 -21.05 -26.17
CA ALA A 298 20.04 -20.50 -26.90
C ALA A 298 20.36 -21.31 -28.17
N GLU A 299 20.92 -20.65 -29.17
CA GLU A 299 21.56 -21.30 -30.32
C GLU A 299 23.03 -21.64 -29.99
N THR A 300 23.53 -22.73 -30.57
CA THR A 300 24.98 -23.01 -30.66
C THR A 300 25.38 -23.38 -32.08
N SER A 301 26.67 -23.48 -32.37
CA SER A 301 27.19 -23.87 -33.70
C SER A 301 26.66 -25.22 -34.17
N THR A 302 26.37 -26.14 -33.24
CA THR A 302 25.95 -27.52 -33.52
C THR A 302 24.48 -27.81 -33.23
N GLY A 303 23.78 -26.96 -32.46
CA GLY A 303 22.44 -27.26 -31.98
C GLY A 303 21.71 -26.10 -31.33
N TYR A 304 20.81 -26.44 -30.40
CA TYR A 304 20.11 -25.53 -29.51
C TYR A 304 20.20 -26.04 -28.08
N LEU A 305 20.29 -25.12 -27.13
CA LEU A 305 20.27 -25.40 -25.69
C LEU A 305 18.94 -24.98 -25.09
N THR A 306 18.49 -25.75 -24.10
CA THR A 306 17.25 -25.54 -23.36
C THR A 306 17.53 -25.74 -21.88
N ALA A 307 17.32 -24.70 -21.07
CA ALA A 307 17.53 -24.72 -19.62
C ALA A 307 16.22 -24.57 -18.87
N TYR A 308 16.05 -25.41 -17.84
CA TYR A 308 14.87 -25.39 -16.98
C TYR A 308 15.19 -25.90 -15.57
N SER A 309 14.48 -25.41 -14.56
CA SER A 309 14.46 -26.04 -13.23
C SER A 309 13.26 -27.00 -13.13
N TYR A 310 13.37 -28.08 -12.35
CA TYR A 310 12.28 -29.05 -12.18
C TYR A 310 12.37 -29.82 -10.86
N THR A 311 11.22 -30.09 -10.22
CA THR A 311 11.08 -30.81 -8.94
C THR A 311 11.18 -32.35 -9.05
N GLY A 312 11.08 -32.90 -10.26
CA GLY A 312 10.92 -34.35 -10.46
C GLY A 312 9.49 -34.89 -10.29
N LYS A 313 8.51 -34.06 -9.89
CA LYS A 313 7.19 -34.53 -9.42
C LYS A 313 5.98 -34.17 -10.30
N GLY A 314 6.12 -33.27 -11.27
CA GLY A 314 5.00 -32.88 -12.14
C GLY A 314 3.83 -32.25 -11.36
N ALA A 315 2.60 -32.67 -11.68
CA ALA A 315 1.36 -32.30 -10.99
C ALA A 315 1.31 -32.67 -9.49
N SER A 316 2.27 -33.42 -8.96
CA SER A 316 2.38 -33.73 -7.53
C SER A 316 3.46 -32.90 -6.81
N SER A 317 3.86 -31.76 -7.39
CA SER A 317 4.81 -30.84 -6.76
C SER A 317 4.12 -29.92 -5.76
N ASN A 318 4.75 -29.68 -4.62
CA ASN A 318 4.47 -28.49 -3.81
C ASN A 318 5.52 -27.41 -4.13
N LEU A 319 5.14 -26.38 -4.91
CA LEU A 319 6.09 -25.36 -5.38
C LEU A 319 6.76 -24.54 -4.26
N THR A 320 6.17 -24.51 -3.06
CA THR A 320 6.72 -23.79 -1.90
C THR A 320 7.65 -24.62 -1.04
N ALA A 321 7.63 -25.96 -1.17
CA ALA A 321 8.35 -26.89 -0.29
C ALA A 321 9.27 -27.89 -1.04
N ASP A 322 9.15 -28.00 -2.36
CA ASP A 322 9.90 -28.98 -3.16
C ASP A 322 11.14 -28.39 -3.83
N VAL A 323 12.26 -29.09 -3.61
CA VAL A 323 13.56 -28.81 -4.21
C VAL A 323 13.51 -28.93 -5.73
N LYS A 324 13.81 -27.82 -6.42
CA LYS A 324 14.02 -27.77 -7.87
C LYS A 324 15.50 -28.05 -8.20
N ASN A 325 15.75 -28.97 -9.13
CA ASN A 325 17.07 -29.17 -9.71
C ASN A 325 17.16 -28.52 -11.09
N ILE A 326 18.36 -28.06 -11.47
CA ILE A 326 18.63 -27.45 -12.77
C ILE A 326 18.93 -28.54 -13.80
N TYR A 327 18.34 -28.40 -14.98
CA TYR A 327 18.55 -29.26 -16.14
C TYR A 327 19.01 -28.42 -17.33
N LEU A 328 19.96 -28.98 -18.10
CA LEU A 328 20.36 -28.49 -19.41
C LEU A 328 20.11 -29.60 -20.44
N ALA A 329 19.37 -29.28 -21.49
CA ALA A 329 19.20 -30.12 -22.65
C ALA A 329 19.87 -29.51 -23.88
N TYR A 330 20.43 -30.37 -24.72
CA TYR A 330 20.98 -30.01 -26.03
C TYR A 330 20.24 -30.79 -27.12
N THR A 331 19.80 -30.10 -28.16
CA THR A 331 19.14 -30.65 -29.35
C THR A 331 20.00 -30.37 -30.58
N SER A 332 20.40 -31.41 -31.32
CA SER A 332 21.18 -31.27 -32.54
C SER A 332 20.44 -30.52 -33.66
N LYS A 333 21.14 -29.68 -34.43
CA LYS A 333 20.62 -29.09 -35.68
C LYS A 333 20.43 -30.15 -36.78
N ASP A 334 21.36 -31.10 -36.86
CA ASP A 334 21.41 -32.18 -37.87
C ASP A 334 20.40 -33.31 -37.58
N ASP A 335 20.17 -33.62 -36.31
CA ASP A 335 19.14 -34.56 -35.83
C ASP A 335 18.20 -33.84 -34.87
N PHE A 336 17.35 -32.97 -35.44
CA PHE A 336 16.33 -32.25 -34.68
C PHE A 336 15.15 -33.18 -34.35
N SER A 337 15.41 -34.10 -33.42
CA SER A 337 14.47 -35.12 -32.98
C SER A 337 14.79 -35.59 -31.56
N GLN A 338 13.97 -36.51 -31.02
CA GLN A 338 14.22 -37.09 -29.71
C GLN A 338 15.55 -37.88 -29.63
N SER A 339 16.09 -38.41 -30.74
CA SER A 339 17.39 -39.12 -30.72
C SER A 339 18.59 -38.18 -30.70
N GLY A 340 18.47 -37.01 -31.32
CA GLY A 340 19.50 -35.96 -31.28
C GLY A 340 19.38 -35.03 -30.07
N THR A 341 18.44 -35.30 -29.17
CA THR A 341 18.23 -34.57 -27.90
C THR A 341 18.89 -35.29 -26.74
N ARG A 342 19.71 -34.58 -25.95
CA ARG A 342 20.35 -35.11 -24.73
C ARG A 342 20.11 -34.18 -23.56
N THR A 343 19.42 -34.68 -22.53
CA THR A 343 19.07 -33.92 -21.32
C THR A 343 19.92 -34.36 -20.14
N ARG A 344 20.45 -33.39 -19.38
CA ARG A 344 21.29 -33.60 -18.20
C ARG A 344 20.70 -32.83 -17.02
N GLN A 345 20.51 -33.50 -15.90
CA GLN A 345 20.42 -32.80 -14.62
C GLN A 345 21.84 -32.35 -14.25
N ILE A 346 22.06 -31.07 -14.00
CA ILE A 346 23.40 -30.54 -13.69
C ILE A 346 23.63 -30.40 -12.18
N THR A 347 22.60 -30.04 -11.41
CA THR A 347 22.65 -30.02 -9.94
C THR A 347 22.20 -31.36 -9.34
N SER A 348 22.41 -31.56 -8.04
CA SER A 348 21.88 -32.74 -7.31
C SER A 348 21.49 -32.38 -5.88
N TYR A 349 20.67 -31.34 -5.75
CA TYR A 349 20.05 -30.96 -4.48
C TYR A 349 19.16 -32.09 -3.95
N ALA A 350 19.28 -32.41 -2.66
CA ALA A 350 18.60 -33.54 -2.05
C ALA A 350 17.08 -33.28 -1.90
N ASN A 351 16.25 -34.26 -2.24
CA ASN A 351 14.80 -34.17 -2.06
C ASN A 351 14.43 -33.95 -0.59
N GLY A 352 13.83 -32.80 -0.27
CA GLY A 352 13.52 -32.39 1.10
C GLY A 352 14.69 -31.80 1.89
N GLY A 353 15.81 -31.45 1.24
CA GLY A 353 16.88 -30.64 1.83
C GLY A 353 16.49 -29.17 2.05
N ASN A 354 17.49 -28.33 2.33
CA ASN A 354 17.25 -26.90 2.60
C ASN A 354 17.56 -25.95 1.43
N ILE A 355 18.24 -26.40 0.36
CA ILE A 355 18.69 -25.51 -0.73
C ILE A 355 18.20 -26.06 -2.08
N TYR A 356 17.76 -25.19 -2.99
CA TYR A 356 17.47 -25.52 -4.39
C TYR A 356 17.94 -24.44 -5.39
N GLY A 357 17.88 -24.76 -6.69
CA GLY A 357 18.14 -23.80 -7.79
C GLY A 357 16.92 -23.54 -8.68
N SER A 358 16.66 -22.28 -9.00
CA SER A 358 15.48 -21.78 -9.74
C SER A 358 15.86 -21.02 -11.02
N GLN A 359 14.90 -20.90 -11.95
CA GLN A 359 14.95 -19.99 -13.10
C GLN A 359 16.29 -19.91 -13.88
N PRO A 360 16.86 -21.04 -14.37
CA PRO A 360 18.13 -21.02 -15.08
C PRO A 360 18.08 -20.29 -16.44
N VAL A 361 18.83 -19.21 -16.56
CA VAL A 361 19.05 -18.46 -17.81
C VAL A 361 20.30 -18.96 -18.54
N LEU A 362 20.30 -18.82 -19.87
CA LEU A 362 21.44 -19.08 -20.74
C LEU A 362 21.96 -17.76 -21.30
N VAL A 363 23.27 -17.55 -21.21
CA VAL A 363 23.96 -16.33 -21.65
C VAL A 363 25.06 -16.72 -22.63
N PRO A 364 24.81 -16.71 -23.95
CA PRO A 364 25.81 -17.05 -24.96
C PRO A 364 26.95 -16.04 -24.97
N THR A 365 28.20 -16.51 -24.83
CA THR A 365 29.40 -15.68 -25.09
C THR A 365 29.87 -15.82 -26.54
N SER A 366 29.50 -16.93 -27.19
CA SER A 366 29.65 -17.16 -28.63
C SER A 366 28.64 -18.24 -29.07
N LEU A 367 28.73 -18.72 -30.32
CA LEU A 367 28.07 -19.97 -30.71
C LEU A 367 28.76 -21.23 -30.15
N GLU A 368 30.01 -21.12 -29.72
CA GLU A 368 30.79 -22.25 -29.21
C GLU A 368 30.66 -22.43 -27.70
N ASP A 369 30.24 -21.40 -26.97
CA ASP A 369 30.16 -21.38 -25.51
C ASP A 369 29.26 -20.27 -24.91
N GLY A 370 29.02 -20.38 -23.61
CA GLY A 370 28.32 -19.38 -22.81
C GLY A 370 28.26 -19.78 -21.34
N TYR A 371 27.45 -19.07 -20.56
CA TYR A 371 27.17 -19.38 -19.16
C TYR A 371 25.73 -19.84 -18.98
N ILE A 372 25.51 -20.84 -18.12
CA ILE A 372 24.23 -21.06 -17.46
C ILE A 372 24.31 -20.46 -16.05
N ILE A 373 23.29 -19.68 -15.68
CA ILE A 373 23.20 -18.99 -14.37
C ILE A 373 21.81 -19.27 -13.79
N TRP A 374 21.71 -19.52 -12.49
CA TRP A 374 20.45 -19.78 -11.81
C TRP A 374 20.39 -19.15 -10.42
N SER A 375 19.20 -18.70 -10.00
CA SER A 375 18.95 -18.21 -8.65
C SER A 375 19.09 -19.37 -7.65
N MET A 376 19.70 -19.14 -6.49
CA MET A 376 19.63 -20.09 -5.37
C MET A 376 18.54 -19.68 -4.37
N ALA A 377 17.97 -20.66 -3.68
CA ALA A 377 16.95 -20.45 -2.67
C ALA A 377 17.18 -21.37 -1.47
N GLU A 378 17.03 -20.84 -0.26
CA GLU A 378 17.20 -21.57 1.01
C GLU A 378 15.89 -21.59 1.81
N LYS A 379 15.70 -22.69 2.55
CA LYS A 379 14.52 -23.02 3.33
C LYS A 379 14.62 -22.47 4.75
N ALA A 380 13.72 -21.56 5.09
CA ALA A 380 13.59 -21.02 6.44
C ALA A 380 12.85 -21.99 7.39
N ASP A 381 12.91 -21.71 8.69
CA ASP A 381 12.30 -22.55 9.74
C ASP A 381 10.77 -22.71 9.61
N ASN A 382 10.09 -21.77 8.95
CA ASN A 382 8.66 -21.87 8.62
C ASN A 382 8.35 -22.94 7.54
N GLY A 383 9.37 -23.54 6.93
CA GLY A 383 9.26 -24.61 5.93
C GLY A 383 9.24 -24.15 4.48
N TYR A 384 9.22 -22.84 4.21
CA TYR A 384 9.19 -22.24 2.88
C TYR A 384 10.61 -21.89 2.41
N TYR A 385 10.83 -21.85 1.09
CA TYR A 385 12.10 -21.42 0.50
C TYR A 385 12.00 -19.98 0.00
N TYR A 386 13.03 -19.20 0.30
CA TYR A 386 13.21 -17.83 -0.13
C TYR A 386 14.44 -17.75 -1.02
N ASN A 387 14.42 -16.91 -2.05
CA ASN A 387 15.61 -16.64 -2.85
C ASN A 387 16.71 -16.08 -1.94
N THR A 388 17.90 -16.65 -2.00
CA THR A 388 19.10 -16.13 -1.34
C THR A 388 19.74 -15.07 -2.22
N ASP A 389 20.52 -14.16 -1.63
CA ASP A 389 21.45 -13.28 -2.37
C ASP A 389 22.68 -14.10 -2.82
N SER A 390 22.42 -15.12 -3.62
CA SER A 390 23.41 -16.03 -4.19
C SER A 390 22.91 -16.64 -5.49
N ILE A 391 23.84 -16.83 -6.44
CA ILE A 391 23.60 -17.51 -7.71
C ILE A 391 24.51 -18.72 -7.85
N GLY A 392 24.03 -19.75 -8.55
CA GLY A 392 24.88 -20.80 -9.10
C GLY A 392 25.14 -20.54 -10.58
N TYR A 393 26.33 -20.89 -11.06
CA TYR A 393 26.72 -20.69 -12.46
C TYR A 393 27.73 -21.73 -12.96
N ALA A 394 27.77 -21.95 -14.27
CA ALA A 394 28.75 -22.79 -14.95
C ALA A 394 28.91 -22.35 -16.43
N ARG A 395 30.05 -22.65 -17.07
CA ARG A 395 30.17 -22.50 -18.53
C ARG A 395 29.62 -23.73 -19.24
N TYR A 396 29.07 -23.53 -20.45
CA TYR A 396 28.68 -24.60 -21.36
C TYR A 396 29.46 -24.57 -22.68
N SER A 397 29.54 -25.69 -23.40
CA SER A 397 30.02 -25.78 -24.79
C SER A 397 28.88 -25.83 -25.81
N ALA A 398 29.20 -25.71 -27.09
CA ALA A 398 28.28 -25.83 -28.22
C ALA A 398 27.34 -27.04 -28.09
N GLU A 399 27.84 -28.20 -27.68
CA GLU A 399 27.08 -29.43 -27.57
C GLU A 399 26.36 -29.59 -26.22
N GLY A 400 26.40 -28.58 -25.34
CA GLY A 400 25.89 -28.69 -23.97
C GLY A 400 26.70 -29.65 -23.09
N SER A 401 28.02 -29.66 -23.23
CA SER A 401 28.87 -30.02 -22.09
C SER A 401 28.88 -28.86 -21.09
N VAL A 402 29.16 -29.12 -19.81
CA VAL A 402 29.09 -28.13 -18.73
C VAL A 402 30.36 -28.25 -17.87
N SER A 403 30.90 -27.13 -17.40
CA SER A 403 32.06 -27.07 -16.51
C SER A 403 31.74 -27.59 -15.10
N ASP A 404 32.73 -27.56 -14.21
CA ASP A 404 32.46 -27.56 -12.77
C ASP A 404 31.47 -26.43 -12.42
N LEU A 405 30.56 -26.71 -11.50
CA LEU A 405 29.59 -25.72 -11.00
C LEU A 405 30.27 -24.80 -9.99
N ARG A 406 29.91 -23.51 -10.03
CA ARG A 406 30.35 -22.50 -9.08
C ARG A 406 29.12 -21.84 -8.43
N THR A 407 29.34 -21.20 -7.29
CA THR A 407 28.38 -20.34 -6.60
C THR A 407 29.04 -18.99 -6.35
N ALA A 408 28.26 -17.90 -6.37
CA ALA A 408 28.67 -16.60 -5.88
C ALA A 408 27.70 -16.16 -4.77
N GLU A 409 28.24 -15.76 -3.62
CA GLU A 409 27.52 -15.26 -2.44
C GLU A 409 27.53 -13.73 -2.43
N GLY A 410 26.50 -13.09 -1.87
CA GLY A 410 26.32 -11.63 -1.95
C GLY A 410 25.96 -11.13 -3.36
N VAL A 411 25.40 -12.02 -4.19
CA VAL A 411 25.12 -11.77 -5.61
C VAL A 411 23.66 -12.08 -5.90
N MET A 412 22.90 -11.04 -6.23
CA MET A 412 21.46 -11.12 -6.43
C MET A 412 21.13 -11.54 -7.86
N ALA A 413 20.17 -12.44 -8.00
CA ALA A 413 19.45 -12.65 -9.25
C ALA A 413 18.31 -11.62 -9.36
N SER A 414 17.89 -11.33 -10.58
CA SER A 414 16.78 -10.44 -10.90
C SER A 414 15.92 -11.01 -12.02
N ASP A 415 14.81 -10.35 -12.36
CA ASP A 415 14.10 -10.62 -13.61
C ASP A 415 14.84 -10.09 -14.86
N CYS A 416 15.93 -9.33 -14.71
CA CYS A 416 16.76 -8.91 -15.85
C CYS A 416 17.45 -10.11 -16.51
N THR A 417 17.42 -10.19 -17.84
CA THR A 417 18.26 -11.15 -18.57
C THR A 417 19.71 -10.64 -18.59
N PRO A 418 20.71 -11.43 -18.14
CA PRO A 418 22.10 -11.04 -18.29
C PRO A 418 22.51 -11.02 -19.77
N ILE A 419 23.25 -10.00 -20.17
CA ILE A 419 23.77 -9.81 -21.53
C ILE A 419 25.29 -9.98 -21.56
N VAL A 420 25.88 -10.00 -22.75
CA VAL A 420 27.32 -9.77 -22.92
C VAL A 420 27.55 -8.28 -23.21
N TYR A 421 28.27 -7.60 -22.31
CA TYR A 421 28.68 -6.20 -22.47
C TYR A 421 30.20 -6.13 -22.44
N ASN A 422 30.81 -5.55 -23.49
CA ASN A 422 32.28 -5.49 -23.67
C ASN A 422 33.04 -6.82 -23.51
N GLY A 423 32.38 -7.97 -23.67
CA GLY A 423 32.95 -9.31 -23.57
C GLY A 423 32.83 -9.98 -22.19
N GLN A 424 32.27 -9.30 -21.18
CA GLN A 424 31.92 -9.88 -19.89
C GLN A 424 30.39 -10.09 -19.80
N VAL A 425 29.94 -11.01 -18.95
CA VAL A 425 28.50 -11.21 -18.71
C VAL A 425 28.03 -10.19 -17.67
N VAL A 426 26.96 -9.44 -17.96
CA VAL A 426 26.49 -8.33 -17.13
C VAL A 426 24.98 -8.39 -16.91
N TRP A 427 24.55 -8.20 -15.66
CA TRP A 427 23.17 -7.88 -15.28
C TRP A 427 23.17 -6.84 -14.17
N TYR A 428 21.99 -6.44 -13.68
CA TYR A 428 21.86 -5.66 -12.46
C TYR A 428 20.76 -6.24 -11.58
N ALA A 429 20.78 -5.90 -10.30
CA ALA A 429 19.64 -6.07 -9.42
C ALA A 429 19.31 -4.74 -8.70
N THR A 430 18.04 -4.60 -8.31
CA THR A 430 17.52 -3.56 -7.44
C THR A 430 16.65 -4.20 -6.35
N ASP A 431 16.75 -3.66 -5.13
CA ASP A 431 16.06 -4.11 -3.92
C ASP A 431 15.71 -2.85 -3.12
N ASP A 432 14.67 -2.16 -3.61
CA ASP A 432 14.27 -0.80 -3.24
C ASP A 432 15.46 0.19 -3.15
N SER A 433 16.33 0.08 -4.16
CA SER A 433 17.65 0.72 -4.23
C SER A 433 18.04 1.08 -5.68
N VAL A 434 19.09 1.88 -5.82
CA VAL A 434 19.75 2.15 -7.12
C VAL A 434 20.40 0.87 -7.68
N PRO A 435 20.54 0.70 -9.01
CA PRO A 435 20.96 -0.57 -9.60
C PRO A 435 22.40 -0.94 -9.24
N VAL A 436 22.56 -2.10 -8.60
CA VAL A 436 23.85 -2.76 -8.40
C VAL A 436 24.14 -3.62 -9.63
N PHE A 437 25.19 -3.28 -10.37
CA PHE A 437 25.58 -4.00 -11.58
C PHE A 437 26.51 -5.16 -11.22
N TYR A 438 26.21 -6.36 -11.71
CA TYR A 438 27.02 -7.55 -11.51
C TYR A 438 27.70 -7.95 -12.81
N VAL A 439 29.02 -8.16 -12.73
CA VAL A 439 29.88 -8.54 -13.86
C VAL A 439 30.50 -9.91 -13.58
N LEU A 440 30.28 -10.87 -14.47
CA LEU A 440 30.77 -12.25 -14.42
C LEU A 440 31.83 -12.49 -15.52
N ASP A 441 32.97 -13.04 -15.11
CA ASP A 441 34.08 -13.42 -15.99
C ASP A 441 34.70 -14.80 -15.63
N GLU A 442 36.02 -14.97 -15.75
CA GLU A 442 36.72 -16.23 -15.44
C GLU A 442 37.06 -16.37 -13.95
N ASP A 443 37.29 -15.26 -13.25
CA ASP A 443 37.71 -15.23 -11.85
C ASP A 443 36.50 -15.29 -10.90
N GLY A 444 35.40 -14.61 -11.23
CA GLY A 444 34.18 -14.68 -10.43
C GLY A 444 33.09 -13.71 -10.85
N VAL A 445 32.33 -13.22 -9.87
CA VAL A 445 31.35 -12.13 -10.03
C VAL A 445 31.81 -10.93 -9.21
N THR A 446 31.79 -9.75 -9.81
CA THR A 446 32.09 -8.47 -9.15
C THR A 446 30.87 -7.56 -9.19
N ALA A 447 30.51 -6.97 -8.06
CA ALA A 447 29.44 -5.97 -7.97
C ALA A 447 29.99 -4.54 -8.14
N TYR A 448 29.21 -3.67 -8.79
CA TYR A 448 29.54 -2.27 -9.05
C TYR A 448 28.41 -1.34 -8.57
N PRO A 449 28.73 -0.16 -8.00
CA PRO A 449 30.07 0.38 -7.76
C PRO A 449 30.88 -0.47 -6.76
N THR A 450 32.19 -0.57 -6.95
CA THR A 450 33.03 -1.38 -6.06
C THR A 450 33.20 -0.68 -4.71
N ALA A 451 33.25 -1.46 -3.61
CA ALA A 451 33.40 -0.93 -2.26
C ALA A 451 34.80 -0.30 -2.05
N GLY A 452 34.91 0.98 -2.44
CA GLY A 452 36.17 1.72 -2.55
C GLY A 452 36.17 2.82 -3.64
N GLU A 453 35.17 2.86 -4.52
CA GLU A 453 35.03 3.88 -5.59
C GLU A 453 33.85 4.84 -5.37
N GLU A 454 33.57 5.24 -4.12
CA GLU A 454 32.75 6.43 -3.88
C GLU A 454 33.45 7.66 -4.47
N SER A 455 32.72 8.48 -5.23
CA SER A 455 33.27 9.69 -5.83
C SER A 455 33.40 10.78 -4.76
N GLU A 456 34.64 11.21 -4.47
CA GLU A 456 34.89 12.27 -3.49
C GLU A 456 34.08 13.54 -3.82
N PRO A 457 33.28 14.09 -2.88
CA PRO A 457 32.68 15.41 -3.06
C PRO A 457 33.79 16.47 -3.14
N PRO A 458 33.61 17.54 -3.94
CA PRO A 458 34.68 18.49 -4.24
C PRO A 458 35.20 19.18 -2.97
N ALA A 459 36.49 18.99 -2.69
CA ALA A 459 37.10 19.26 -1.39
C ALA A 459 36.96 20.69 -0.87
N GLU A 460 36.54 20.82 0.39
CA GLU A 460 36.74 22.02 1.20
C GLU A 460 38.24 22.20 1.58
N PRO A 461 38.71 23.43 1.83
CA PRO A 461 40.12 23.72 2.04
C PRO A 461 40.68 23.22 3.40
N GLU A 462 41.88 22.62 3.35
CA GLU A 462 42.58 21.97 4.46
C GLU A 462 42.65 22.80 5.77
N GLN A 463 42.27 22.18 6.90
CA GLN A 463 42.78 22.48 8.25
C GLN A 463 42.96 21.17 9.05
N PRO A 464 43.83 21.16 10.10
CA PRO A 464 44.84 20.10 10.21
C PRO A 464 44.47 18.85 11.04
N GLU A 465 45.26 17.80 10.80
CA GLU A 465 45.19 16.44 11.36
C GLU A 465 44.84 16.34 12.86
N ARG A 466 43.89 15.45 13.20
CA ARG A 466 43.83 14.76 14.50
C ARG A 466 43.34 13.31 14.35
N PRO A 467 43.59 12.44 15.35
CA PRO A 467 44.04 11.07 15.05
C PRO A 467 42.97 9.97 15.17
N SER A 468 43.36 8.78 14.71
CA SER A 468 42.74 7.45 14.84
C SER A 468 41.60 7.31 15.87
N ARG A 469 40.41 6.96 15.35
CA ARG A 469 39.15 6.65 16.06
C ARG A 469 39.34 5.55 17.13
N PRO A 470 39.04 5.82 18.42
CA PRO A 470 38.82 4.79 19.43
C PRO A 470 37.49 4.05 19.23
N SER A 471 37.32 2.89 19.87
CA SER A 471 36.06 2.14 19.90
C SER A 471 34.91 2.93 20.54
N ALA A 472 33.68 2.64 20.13
CA ALA A 472 32.47 3.30 20.63
C ALA A 472 32.30 3.14 22.15
N LEU A 473 32.24 4.29 22.84
CA LEU A 473 31.50 4.56 24.09
C LEU A 473 31.70 6.06 24.40
N SER A 474 30.60 6.80 24.59
CA SER A 474 30.52 8.23 24.96
C SER A 474 31.36 9.25 24.14
N ASP A 475 30.83 9.75 23.02
CA ASP A 475 31.13 11.13 22.58
C ASP A 475 30.20 12.10 23.35
N PRO A 476 30.73 13.04 24.15
CA PRO A 476 29.91 14.02 24.86
C PRO A 476 29.03 14.88 23.96
N ARG A 477 29.36 15.03 22.67
CA ARG A 477 28.53 15.74 21.70
C ARG A 477 27.31 14.92 21.28
N GLN A 478 27.44 13.61 21.11
CA GLN A 478 26.30 12.73 20.83
C GLN A 478 25.32 12.74 22.00
N ALA A 479 25.84 12.62 23.24
CA ALA A 479 25.02 12.73 24.45
C ALA A 479 24.40 14.14 24.63
N ALA A 480 25.06 15.20 24.16
CA ALA A 480 24.48 16.55 24.15
C ALA A 480 23.38 16.71 23.09
N THR A 481 23.58 16.17 21.87
CA THR A 481 22.55 16.15 20.81
C THR A 481 21.32 15.36 21.24
N ILE A 482 21.50 14.19 21.86
CA ILE A 482 20.39 13.39 22.39
C ILE A 482 19.67 14.15 23.51
N ARG A 483 20.39 14.75 24.47
CA ARG A 483 19.75 15.62 25.49
C ARG A 483 18.96 16.76 24.86
N GLN A 484 19.51 17.45 23.86
CA GLN A 484 18.86 18.57 23.17
C GLN A 484 17.62 18.13 22.38
N ALA A 485 17.65 16.97 21.73
CA ALA A 485 16.50 16.39 21.04
C ALA A 485 15.39 16.03 22.04
N VAL A 486 15.73 15.36 23.14
CA VAL A 486 14.78 15.04 24.22
C VAL A 486 14.26 16.31 24.90
N GLU A 487 15.08 17.35 25.08
CA GLU A 487 14.63 18.66 25.61
C GLU A 487 13.66 19.37 24.64
N GLN A 488 13.79 19.18 23.32
CA GLN A 488 12.81 19.68 22.36
C GLN A 488 11.54 18.83 22.32
N ALA A 489 11.62 17.52 22.53
CA ALA A 489 10.45 16.65 22.71
C ALA A 489 9.70 16.95 24.03
N ASP A 490 10.41 17.13 25.15
CA ASP A 490 9.87 17.58 26.45
C ASP A 490 9.12 18.93 26.29
N LEU A 491 9.61 19.83 25.43
CA LEU A 491 8.94 21.11 25.11
C LEU A 491 7.69 20.95 24.23
N LEU A 492 7.64 19.94 23.36
CA LEU A 492 6.49 19.62 22.50
C LEU A 492 5.39 18.81 23.22
N SER A 493 5.72 18.05 24.27
CA SER A 493 4.77 17.27 25.10
C SER A 493 3.79 18.12 25.96
N ARG A 494 3.57 19.38 25.54
CA ARG A 494 2.88 20.46 26.25
C ARG A 494 1.34 20.53 26.04
N ARG A 495 0.68 19.36 26.10
CA ARG A 495 -0.44 19.04 27.06
C ARG A 495 -1.93 19.06 26.68
N ILE A 496 -2.51 17.86 26.59
CA ILE A 496 -3.79 17.44 27.23
C ILE A 496 -3.63 15.99 27.75
N VAL A 497 -4.36 15.57 28.80
CA VAL A 497 -4.56 14.15 29.16
C VAL A 497 -6.03 13.86 29.44
N LEU A 498 -6.61 12.93 28.68
CA LEU A 498 -7.99 12.44 28.83
C LEU A 498 -7.98 11.05 29.48
N SER A 499 -8.08 10.96 30.80
CA SER A 499 -8.51 9.72 31.46
C SER A 499 -10.04 9.65 31.45
N ASN A 500 -10.58 8.44 31.52
CA ASN A 500 -11.98 8.21 31.84
C ASN A 500 -12.05 7.72 33.30
N PRO A 501 -12.36 8.58 34.29
CA PRO A 501 -13.14 9.82 34.16
C PRO A 501 -12.36 11.15 34.24
N SER A 502 -11.05 11.13 34.45
CA SER A 502 -10.25 12.32 34.86
C SER A 502 -9.72 13.15 33.67
N ARG A 503 -10.33 14.31 33.41
CA ARG A 503 -9.95 15.23 32.32
C ARG A 503 -8.97 16.30 32.80
N LEU A 504 -7.67 16.09 32.60
CA LEU A 504 -6.60 16.97 33.09
C LEU A 504 -5.92 17.77 31.95
N ALA A 505 -5.82 19.08 32.12
CA ALA A 505 -5.15 19.97 31.17
C ALA A 505 -4.16 20.91 31.86
N ILE A 506 -3.00 21.16 31.23
CA ILE A 506 -2.08 22.22 31.63
C ILE A 506 -2.24 23.38 30.65
N ARG A 507 -2.38 24.60 31.17
CA ARG A 507 -2.40 25.83 30.36
C ARG A 507 -0.99 26.36 30.12
N GLU A 508 -0.82 27.25 29.14
CA GLU A 508 0.48 27.89 28.82
C GLU A 508 1.18 28.54 30.04
N ASP A 509 0.42 29.02 31.02
CA ASP A 509 0.94 29.61 32.27
C ASP A 509 1.49 28.57 33.27
N GLY A 510 1.55 27.30 32.89
CA GLY A 510 2.02 26.18 33.71
C GLY A 510 1.00 25.74 34.76
N SER A 511 -0.26 26.18 34.70
CA SER A 511 -1.29 25.77 35.66
C SER A 511 -2.05 24.52 35.23
N LEU A 512 -2.24 23.59 36.17
CA LEU A 512 -3.00 22.36 35.99
C LEU A 512 -4.47 22.56 36.39
N TRP A 513 -5.37 22.11 35.53
CA TRP A 513 -6.83 22.16 35.71
C TRP A 513 -7.46 20.78 35.51
N ASP A 514 -8.56 20.56 36.22
CA ASP A 514 -9.48 19.44 36.08
C ASP A 514 -10.80 19.94 35.48
N ALA A 515 -11.27 19.32 34.40
CA ALA A 515 -12.53 19.67 33.73
C ALA A 515 -13.75 18.85 34.21
N GLY A 516 -13.54 17.87 35.10
CA GLY A 516 -14.59 17.02 35.65
C GLY A 516 -15.01 15.86 34.73
N PRO A 517 -15.83 14.92 35.24
CA PRO A 517 -16.23 13.71 34.51
C PRO A 517 -17.24 13.99 33.39
N GLY A 518 -17.27 13.14 32.37
CA GLY A 518 -18.10 13.33 31.17
C GLY A 518 -19.63 13.24 31.34
N TYR A 519 -20.15 13.03 32.57
CA TYR A 519 -21.57 12.74 32.85
C TYR A 519 -22.21 13.70 33.86
N LEU A 520 -21.65 14.90 34.05
CA LEU A 520 -22.18 15.90 34.98
C LEU A 520 -23.55 16.45 34.58
N THR A 521 -24.42 16.67 35.57
CA THR A 521 -25.65 17.45 35.39
C THR A 521 -25.36 18.95 35.23
N GLU A 522 -26.33 19.71 34.71
CA GLU A 522 -26.19 21.16 34.50
C GLU A 522 -25.86 21.97 35.77
N GLU A 523 -26.22 21.46 36.96
CA GLU A 523 -25.90 22.10 38.25
C GLU A 523 -24.48 21.76 38.75
N GLU A 524 -23.87 20.69 38.23
CA GLU A 524 -22.50 20.29 38.53
C GLU A 524 -21.50 20.82 37.50
N LYS A 525 -21.88 20.92 36.21
CA LYS A 525 -21.08 21.57 35.16
C LYS A 525 -20.63 22.99 35.57
N ALA A 526 -21.48 23.72 36.28
CA ALA A 526 -21.20 25.06 36.81
C ALA A 526 -20.07 25.14 37.86
N GLN A 527 -19.48 24.00 38.24
CA GLN A 527 -18.39 23.91 39.23
C GLN A 527 -17.01 23.65 38.59
N TYR A 528 -16.95 23.39 37.28
CA TYR A 528 -15.74 23.07 36.52
C TYR A 528 -15.48 24.10 35.38
N PRO A 529 -14.24 24.22 34.86
CA PRO A 529 -13.03 23.54 35.32
C PRO A 529 -12.44 24.14 36.60
N VAL A 530 -11.80 23.29 37.42
CA VAL A 530 -11.17 23.65 38.70
C VAL A 530 -9.64 23.67 38.55
N LYS A 531 -8.99 24.70 39.09
CA LYS A 531 -7.52 24.79 39.13
C LYS A 531 -6.97 23.92 40.27
N LEU A 532 -6.10 22.96 39.96
CA LEU A 532 -5.49 22.06 40.94
C LEU A 532 -4.17 22.61 41.52
N MET A 533 -3.25 23.07 40.65
CA MET A 533 -1.92 23.55 41.07
C MET A 533 -1.23 24.42 40.00
N ASP A 534 -0.08 24.97 40.34
CA ASP A 534 0.73 25.90 39.52
C ASP A 534 2.16 25.40 39.31
N GLY A 535 2.77 25.75 38.17
CA GLY A 535 4.14 25.41 37.82
C GLY A 535 4.35 23.93 37.51
N VAL A 536 3.47 23.35 36.68
CA VAL A 536 3.48 21.96 36.25
C VAL A 536 4.00 21.84 34.82
N ARG A 537 4.87 20.85 34.54
CA ARG A 537 5.36 20.54 33.20
C ARG A 537 4.94 19.15 32.69
N GLN A 538 4.81 18.16 33.58
CA GLN A 538 4.37 16.81 33.24
C GLN A 538 3.27 16.31 34.21
N ILE A 539 2.55 15.26 33.80
CA ILE A 539 1.43 14.53 34.41
C ILE A 539 1.35 13.22 33.63
N CYS A 540 0.84 12.18 34.28
CA CYS A 540 0.61 10.89 33.66
C CYS A 540 -0.60 10.25 34.36
N CYS A 541 -1.30 9.35 33.68
CA CYS A 541 -2.43 8.61 34.22
C CYS A 541 -2.31 7.14 33.83
N SER A 542 -2.47 6.23 34.79
CA SER A 542 -2.70 4.82 34.47
C SER A 542 -4.18 4.54 34.22
N ASP A 543 -4.51 3.42 33.57
CA ASP A 543 -5.89 2.91 33.41
C ASP A 543 -6.65 2.75 34.75
N ASN A 544 -5.92 2.74 35.87
CA ASN A 544 -6.43 2.57 37.22
C ASN A 544 -6.54 3.91 37.99
N ASP A 545 -6.62 5.04 37.28
CA ASP A 545 -6.73 6.41 37.84
C ASP A 545 -5.63 6.81 38.84
N LEU A 546 -4.41 6.29 38.69
CA LEU A 546 -3.24 6.87 39.36
C LEU A 546 -2.80 8.13 38.61
N LEU A 547 -3.10 9.30 39.16
CA LEU A 547 -2.81 10.60 38.57
C LEU A 547 -1.51 11.16 39.13
N LEU A 548 -0.56 11.51 38.26
CA LEU A 548 0.76 12.06 38.63
C LEU A 548 0.94 13.50 38.14
N ALA A 549 1.89 14.25 38.70
CA ALA A 549 2.35 15.54 38.15
C ALA A 549 3.83 15.82 38.45
N VAL A 550 4.63 16.17 37.44
CA VAL A 550 5.99 16.69 37.58
C VAL A 550 5.98 18.20 37.39
N LYS A 551 6.52 18.92 38.37
CA LYS A 551 6.58 20.37 38.41
C LYS A 551 7.88 20.95 37.87
N GLU A 552 7.87 22.24 37.56
CA GLU A 552 9.05 23.01 37.11
C GLU A 552 10.14 23.14 38.21
N ASP A 553 9.80 22.86 39.47
CA ASP A 553 10.75 22.73 40.59
C ASP A 553 11.28 21.28 40.79
N ASP A 554 11.21 20.45 39.74
CA ASP A 554 11.62 19.04 39.72
C ASP A 554 10.95 18.16 40.79
N THR A 555 9.74 18.53 41.25
CA THR A 555 8.97 17.74 42.22
C THR A 555 7.88 16.90 41.56
N LEU A 556 7.77 15.63 41.95
CA LEU A 556 6.71 14.72 41.53
C LEU A 556 5.61 14.67 42.58
N TRP A 557 4.35 14.67 42.14
CA TRP A 557 3.12 14.63 42.95
C TRP A 557 2.19 13.53 42.44
N ALA A 558 1.30 13.02 43.30
CA ALA A 558 0.33 11.97 42.99
C ALA A 558 -1.01 12.16 43.71
N TRP A 559 -2.11 11.81 43.05
CA TRP A 559 -3.48 11.72 43.59
C TRP A 559 -4.29 10.70 42.78
N GLY A 560 -5.61 10.59 43.05
CA GLY A 560 -6.44 9.53 42.46
C GLY A 560 -6.28 8.20 43.18
N TYR A 561 -6.53 7.09 42.49
CA TYR A 561 -6.47 5.73 43.04
C TYR A 561 -5.04 5.16 43.03
N TYR A 562 -4.80 4.11 43.84
CA TYR A 562 -3.50 3.42 43.96
C TYR A 562 -2.28 4.30 44.27
N VAL A 563 -2.45 5.51 44.82
CA VAL A 563 -1.36 6.37 45.32
C VAL A 563 -0.51 5.64 46.36
N GLY A 564 -1.11 4.71 47.11
CA GLY A 564 -0.42 3.82 48.03
C GLY A 564 0.61 2.89 47.39
N SER A 565 0.46 2.54 46.11
CA SER A 565 1.46 1.75 45.35
C SER A 565 2.83 2.43 45.26
N LEU A 566 2.87 3.76 45.38
CA LEU A 566 4.09 4.56 45.41
C LEU A 566 4.85 4.49 46.75
N GLY A 567 4.32 3.75 47.74
CA GLY A 567 4.90 3.61 49.08
C GLY A 567 4.60 4.80 50.02
N LEU A 568 3.54 5.57 49.74
CA LEU A 568 3.22 6.82 50.45
C LEU A 568 2.08 6.72 51.49
N LEU A 569 1.30 5.63 51.47
CA LEU A 569 0.08 5.45 52.27
C LEU A 569 0.02 4.03 52.86
N ASP A 570 -0.86 3.81 53.85
CA ASP A 570 -0.89 2.58 54.68
C ASP A 570 -1.35 1.29 53.95
N SER A 571 -1.84 1.36 52.69
CA SER A 571 -2.18 0.20 51.86
C SER A 571 -1.96 0.47 50.37
N PHE A 572 -1.74 -0.57 49.56
CA PHE A 572 -1.47 -0.48 48.11
C PHE A 572 -2.58 0.23 47.32
N ASP A 573 -3.83 -0.08 47.65
CA ASP A 573 -5.07 0.43 47.07
C ASP A 573 -5.47 1.82 47.61
N ALA A 574 -4.71 2.38 48.55
CA ALA A 574 -5.01 3.68 49.12
C ALA A 574 -4.95 4.79 48.06
N TRP A 575 -5.89 5.72 48.16
CA TRP A 575 -6.19 6.77 47.19
C TRP A 575 -6.11 8.15 47.86
N SER A 576 -6.08 9.23 47.07
CA SER A 576 -6.10 10.60 47.59
C SER A 576 -6.93 11.55 46.72
N GLU A 577 -7.82 12.31 47.34
CA GLU A 577 -8.56 13.43 46.73
C GLU A 577 -7.66 14.63 46.38
N THR A 578 -6.45 14.70 46.93
CA THR A 578 -5.57 15.87 46.79
C THR A 578 -4.12 15.48 46.44
N PRO A 579 -3.38 16.30 45.67
CA PRO A 579 -1.99 16.03 45.32
C PRO A 579 -1.06 15.89 46.54
N ILE A 580 -0.43 14.71 46.67
CA ILE A 580 0.62 14.40 47.65
C ILE A 580 1.96 14.38 46.93
N LYS A 581 2.99 15.03 47.49
CA LYS A 581 4.35 14.99 46.92
C LYS A 581 4.99 13.61 47.11
N VAL A 582 5.43 13.02 45.99
CA VAL A 582 6.08 11.70 45.89
C VAL A 582 7.60 11.81 46.01
N ALA A 583 8.21 12.74 45.27
CA ALA A 583 9.66 12.80 45.12
C ALA A 583 10.19 14.20 44.77
N ASP A 584 11.51 14.35 44.89
CA ASP A 584 12.33 15.49 44.49
C ASP A 584 13.32 15.07 43.39
N ASN A 585 13.82 16.01 42.60
CA ASN A 585 14.79 15.82 41.53
C ASN A 585 14.27 14.89 40.40
N VAL A 586 12.98 14.99 40.06
CA VAL A 586 12.36 14.21 38.97
C VAL A 586 12.44 15.00 37.67
N ARG A 587 13.05 14.41 36.64
CA ARG A 587 13.04 14.92 35.27
C ARG A 587 11.68 14.68 34.63
N SER A 588 11.31 13.40 34.49
CA SER A 588 10.11 12.93 33.79
C SER A 588 9.57 11.63 34.40
N VAL A 589 8.33 11.29 34.06
CA VAL A 589 7.59 10.12 34.57
C VAL A 589 6.72 9.49 33.47
N ALA A 590 6.54 8.17 33.54
CA ALA A 590 5.56 7.39 32.77
C ALA A 590 4.84 6.40 33.70
N THR A 591 3.62 5.97 33.39
CA THR A 591 2.83 5.05 34.24
C THR A 591 2.46 3.76 33.52
N GLY A 592 2.83 2.63 34.13
CA GLY A 592 2.24 1.33 33.79
C GLY A 592 1.06 1.01 34.71
N LYS A 593 0.43 -0.14 34.51
CA LYS A 593 -0.81 -0.54 35.18
C LYS A 593 -0.77 -0.55 36.72
N PHE A 594 0.39 -0.76 37.34
CA PHE A 594 0.55 -0.92 38.80
C PHE A 594 1.71 -0.10 39.42
N GLY A 595 2.17 0.95 38.72
CA GLY A 595 3.24 1.82 39.22
C GLY A 595 3.78 2.80 38.19
N ALA A 596 4.72 3.65 38.63
CA ALA A 596 5.31 4.72 37.85
C ALA A 596 6.81 4.48 37.60
N MET A 597 7.27 4.72 36.37
CA MET A 597 8.68 4.81 35.99
C MET A 597 9.11 6.28 36.04
N VAL A 598 10.11 6.60 36.87
CA VAL A 598 10.51 7.96 37.24
C VAL A 598 12.00 8.16 36.88
N VAL A 599 12.27 9.01 35.90
CA VAL A 599 13.64 9.44 35.57
C VAL A 599 13.99 10.63 36.46
N ARG A 600 15.11 10.54 37.18
CA ARG A 600 15.64 11.66 37.99
C ARG A 600 16.54 12.57 37.17
N THR A 601 16.77 13.79 37.66
CA THR A 601 17.64 14.79 37.00
C THR A 601 19.13 14.41 37.02
N ASP A 602 19.51 13.37 37.76
CA ASP A 602 20.83 12.72 37.70
C ASP A 602 20.94 11.61 36.63
N GLY A 603 19.86 11.32 35.90
CA GLY A 603 19.79 10.27 34.88
C GLY A 603 19.55 8.85 35.42
N SER A 604 19.24 8.69 36.71
CA SER A 604 18.84 7.41 37.28
C SER A 604 17.34 7.14 37.09
N LEU A 605 16.99 5.92 36.67
CA LEU A 605 15.61 5.46 36.50
C LEU A 605 15.15 4.64 37.72
N TRP A 606 13.96 4.98 38.23
CA TRP A 606 13.37 4.37 39.41
C TRP A 606 11.92 3.95 39.14
N TYR A 607 11.56 2.73 39.54
CA TYR A 607 10.17 2.28 39.59
C TYR A 607 9.56 2.58 40.96
N TYR A 608 8.33 3.09 40.99
CA TYR A 608 7.53 3.30 42.19
C TYR A 608 6.22 2.52 42.02
N GLY A 609 6.09 1.35 42.64
CA GLY A 609 4.93 0.47 42.45
C GLY A 609 5.05 -0.86 43.19
N LEU A 610 4.14 -1.81 42.90
CA LEU A 610 4.18 -3.17 43.45
C LEU A 610 5.39 -3.96 42.97
N VAL A 611 6.12 -4.55 43.93
CA VAL A 611 7.18 -5.53 43.70
C VAL A 611 6.88 -6.84 44.43
N SER A 612 6.85 -7.96 43.70
CA SER A 612 6.81 -9.30 44.28
C SER A 612 8.23 -9.89 44.43
N ALA A 613 8.59 -10.30 45.64
CA ALA A 613 9.79 -11.07 45.91
C ALA A 613 9.51 -12.57 45.75
N GLY A 614 10.07 -13.21 44.72
CA GLY A 614 9.90 -14.64 44.47
C GLY A 614 11.14 -15.45 44.89
N GLU A 615 11.03 -16.24 45.96
CA GLU A 615 12.15 -17.08 46.44
C GLU A 615 12.30 -18.42 45.70
N ASP A 616 11.29 -18.89 44.94
CA ASP A 616 11.30 -20.21 44.27
C ASP A 616 10.94 -20.23 42.77
N GLY A 617 10.35 -19.15 42.22
CA GLY A 617 10.19 -18.96 40.77
C GLY A 617 9.11 -19.80 40.09
N SER A 618 8.18 -20.42 40.83
CA SER A 618 7.05 -21.19 40.28
C SER A 618 5.70 -20.55 40.62
N GLY A 619 5.46 -19.34 40.11
CA GLY A 619 4.41 -18.44 40.60
C GLY A 619 2.97 -18.91 40.40
N THR A 620 2.40 -19.59 41.40
CA THR A 620 0.94 -19.72 41.61
C THR A 620 0.58 -19.92 43.10
N ASP A 621 0.40 -18.83 43.87
CA ASP A 621 -0.74 -18.68 44.81
C ASP A 621 -0.79 -17.30 45.47
N TYR A 622 -1.99 -16.78 45.75
CA TYR A 622 -2.20 -15.60 46.61
C TYR A 622 -2.54 -16.08 48.04
N GLY A 623 -1.51 -16.49 48.80
CA GLY A 623 -1.69 -17.41 49.94
C GLY A 623 -0.79 -17.18 51.19
N ALA A 624 -0.52 -15.93 51.57
CA ALA A 624 0.03 -15.52 52.88
C ALA A 624 1.48 -15.97 53.25
N ALA A 625 2.48 -15.19 52.82
CA ALA A 625 3.70 -14.91 53.61
C ALA A 625 4.32 -13.56 53.21
N ALA A 626 4.52 -12.67 54.20
CA ALA A 626 4.91 -11.27 54.06
C ALA A 626 6.36 -11.01 53.56
N PRO A 627 6.74 -9.75 53.21
CA PRO A 627 5.91 -8.55 53.02
C PRO A 627 5.96 -8.00 51.58
N ASP A 628 4.85 -7.48 51.08
CA ASP A 628 4.82 -6.80 49.79
C ASP A 628 5.62 -5.50 49.84
N SER A 629 6.55 -5.30 48.89
CA SER A 629 7.34 -4.06 48.79
C SER A 629 6.69 -3.10 47.81
N TYR A 630 6.28 -1.93 48.32
CA TYR A 630 5.76 -0.81 47.56
C TYR A 630 6.63 0.42 47.82
N GLY A 631 7.13 1.08 46.78
CA GLY A 631 8.02 2.24 46.94
C GLY A 631 9.09 2.35 45.86
N PRO A 632 10.11 3.20 46.06
CA PRO A 632 11.17 3.46 45.07
C PRO A 632 12.20 2.32 44.95
N HIS A 633 12.27 1.71 43.77
CA HIS A 633 13.25 0.71 43.36
C HIS A 633 14.10 1.23 42.19
N HIS A 634 15.43 1.18 42.30
CA HIS A 634 16.33 1.56 41.21
C HIS A 634 16.31 0.52 40.08
N VAL A 635 16.37 0.97 38.83
CA VAL A 635 16.26 0.14 37.62
C VAL A 635 17.55 0.17 36.79
N MET A 636 18.01 1.37 36.41
CA MET A 636 19.23 1.59 35.62
C MET A 636 19.68 3.06 35.63
N ASP A 637 20.86 3.35 35.08
CA ASP A 637 21.47 4.69 35.05
C ASP A 637 21.79 5.18 33.62
N ASN A 638 21.90 6.51 33.48
CA ASN A 638 22.12 7.26 32.24
C ASN A 638 20.92 7.18 31.26
N VAL A 639 19.71 7.24 31.81
CA VAL A 639 18.44 7.32 31.07
C VAL A 639 18.08 8.78 30.80
N VAL A 640 17.65 9.09 29.59
CA VAL A 640 17.18 10.43 29.19
C VAL A 640 15.65 10.52 29.07
N MET A 641 15.01 9.41 28.71
CA MET A 641 13.58 9.29 28.41
C MET A 641 13.12 7.87 28.74
N VAL A 642 11.90 7.73 29.26
CA VAL A 642 11.26 6.45 29.59
C VAL A 642 9.79 6.51 29.19
N ASP A 643 9.23 5.40 28.75
CA ASP A 643 7.80 5.26 28.47
C ASP A 643 7.26 3.87 28.86
N ALA A 644 5.93 3.75 28.95
CA ALA A 644 5.25 2.59 29.53
C ALA A 644 3.93 2.24 28.80
N GLY A 645 3.85 1.00 28.32
CA GLY A 645 2.59 0.36 27.96
C GLY A 645 1.92 -0.30 29.17
N LEU A 646 0.98 -1.22 28.91
CA LEU A 646 0.19 -1.88 29.96
C LEU A 646 1.05 -2.67 30.96
N SER A 647 2.01 -3.44 30.44
CA SER A 647 2.86 -4.37 31.20
C SER A 647 4.32 -4.41 30.71
N ARG A 648 4.67 -3.55 29.74
CA ARG A 648 5.99 -3.42 29.15
C ARG A 648 6.47 -1.97 29.24
N TYR A 649 7.78 -1.78 29.34
CA TYR A 649 8.45 -0.51 29.56
C TYR A 649 9.63 -0.35 28.60
N VAL A 650 9.93 0.88 28.21
CA VAL A 650 11.06 1.22 27.35
C VAL A 650 11.84 2.41 27.89
N ALA A 651 13.16 2.39 27.78
CA ALA A 651 14.04 3.51 28.13
C ALA A 651 15.06 3.80 27.02
N LEU A 652 15.25 5.08 26.73
CA LEU A 652 16.34 5.61 25.90
C LEU A 652 17.45 6.14 26.80
N LYS A 653 18.70 5.84 26.44
CA LYS A 653 19.90 6.23 27.20
C LYS A 653 20.71 7.32 26.53
N GLU A 654 21.59 7.96 27.30
CA GLU A 654 22.50 9.03 26.83
C GLU A 654 23.45 8.61 25.69
N ASP A 655 23.65 7.31 25.49
CA ASP A 655 24.46 6.73 24.40
C ASP A 655 23.65 6.42 23.12
N GLY A 656 22.34 6.67 23.13
CA GLY A 656 21.42 6.39 22.03
C GLY A 656 20.90 4.95 22.00
N SER A 657 21.17 4.14 23.04
CA SER A 657 20.63 2.79 23.12
C SER A 657 19.23 2.75 23.74
N VAL A 658 18.36 1.92 23.14
CA VAL A 658 17.00 1.63 23.62
C VAL A 658 16.98 0.29 24.32
N TRP A 659 16.31 0.23 25.48
CA TRP A 659 16.18 -0.95 26.32
C TRP A 659 14.71 -1.20 26.66
N VAL A 660 14.26 -2.44 26.51
CA VAL A 660 12.88 -2.88 26.84
C VAL A 660 12.88 -3.96 27.92
N TRP A 661 11.84 -3.96 28.75
CA TRP A 661 11.55 -5.00 29.74
C TRP A 661 10.05 -5.03 30.07
N GLY A 662 9.52 -6.20 30.45
CA GLY A 662 8.09 -6.35 30.69
C GLY A 662 7.65 -7.81 30.74
N ALA A 663 6.34 -8.03 30.70
CA ALA A 663 5.76 -9.36 30.63
C ALA A 663 5.93 -10.00 29.24
N ASP A 664 6.67 -11.11 29.19
CA ASP A 664 6.41 -12.30 28.35
C ASP A 664 7.35 -13.45 28.77
N GLY A 665 6.96 -14.16 29.83
CA GLY A 665 7.82 -15.14 30.51
C GLY A 665 7.06 -16.20 31.31
N TYR A 666 5.97 -16.73 30.75
CA TYR A 666 5.06 -17.72 31.36
C TYR A 666 4.40 -17.28 32.68
N GLY A 667 3.27 -16.57 32.60
CA GLY A 667 2.39 -16.34 33.76
C GLY A 667 1.49 -15.11 33.60
N GLY A 668 0.16 -15.32 33.59
CA GLY A 668 -0.82 -14.26 33.36
C GLY A 668 -1.42 -13.66 34.65
N ASP A 669 -0.62 -13.00 35.49
CA ASP A 669 -1.13 -12.27 36.67
C ASP A 669 -0.49 -10.88 36.93
N GLY A 670 0.34 -10.37 36.01
CA GLY A 670 0.61 -8.92 35.86
C GLY A 670 1.49 -8.25 36.93
N LYS A 671 2.31 -8.99 37.68
CA LYS A 671 3.21 -8.45 38.72
C LYS A 671 4.61 -8.15 38.19
N MET A 672 5.24 -7.10 38.72
CA MET A 672 6.69 -6.89 38.59
C MET A 672 7.44 -7.70 39.65
N ILE A 673 8.38 -8.55 39.22
CA ILE A 673 9.39 -9.16 40.09
C ILE A 673 10.66 -8.29 40.03
N LEU A 674 11.12 -7.79 41.18
CA LEU A 674 12.45 -7.17 41.30
C LEU A 674 13.25 -7.86 42.42
N TYR A 675 14.48 -8.24 42.05
CA TYR A 675 15.52 -8.89 42.85
C TYR A 675 15.25 -10.32 43.34
N ASN A 676 16.16 -11.20 42.91
CA ASN A 676 16.86 -12.07 43.85
C ASN A 676 18.34 -11.64 43.86
N GLY A 677 19.04 -11.78 44.99
CA GLY A 677 20.34 -11.14 45.22
C GLY A 677 21.40 -11.52 44.18
N ASP A 678 22.04 -10.51 43.57
CA ASP A 678 23.14 -10.61 42.59
C ASP A 678 22.78 -11.13 41.17
N ALA A 679 21.50 -11.18 40.77
CA ALA A 679 21.08 -11.44 39.38
C ALA A 679 20.28 -10.25 38.78
N PRO A 680 20.57 -9.82 37.52
CA PRO A 680 19.93 -8.64 36.92
C PRO A 680 18.55 -8.93 36.33
N LEU A 681 17.76 -7.85 36.18
CA LEU A 681 16.60 -7.80 35.29
C LEU A 681 16.98 -8.23 33.86
N PRO A 682 16.09 -8.89 33.09
CA PRO A 682 16.28 -9.16 31.66
C PRO A 682 16.05 -7.90 30.81
N LEU A 683 16.81 -6.83 31.11
CA LEU A 683 16.83 -5.60 30.31
C LEU A 683 17.36 -5.95 28.91
N THR A 684 16.47 -5.95 27.92
CA THR A 684 16.82 -6.32 26.56
C THR A 684 17.15 -5.07 25.77
N LYS A 685 18.41 -4.93 25.36
CA LYS A 685 18.83 -3.87 24.44
C LYS A 685 18.22 -4.15 23.07
N LEU A 686 17.43 -3.22 22.54
CA LEU A 686 16.61 -3.41 21.34
C LEU A 686 17.15 -2.65 20.12
N LEU A 687 17.56 -1.39 20.30
CA LEU A 687 18.08 -0.52 19.24
C LEU A 687 19.30 0.30 19.71
N ASP A 688 20.02 0.88 18.75
CA ASP A 688 21.16 1.78 18.91
C ASP A 688 21.01 3.01 18.00
N GLY A 689 21.54 4.15 18.40
CA GLY A 689 21.54 5.38 17.59
C GLY A 689 20.23 6.18 17.62
N MET A 690 19.32 5.87 18.55
CA MET A 690 18.01 6.52 18.68
C MET A 690 18.11 7.87 19.43
N ILE A 691 17.12 8.75 19.19
CA ILE A 691 16.97 10.07 19.81
C ILE A 691 15.62 10.27 20.52
N SER A 692 14.60 9.47 20.19
CA SER A 692 13.29 9.46 20.85
C SER A 692 12.74 8.03 20.90
N VAL A 693 11.85 7.75 21.84
CA VAL A 693 11.24 6.42 22.05
C VAL A 693 9.90 6.54 22.77
N GLY A 694 8.97 5.63 22.49
CA GLY A 694 7.71 5.49 23.24
C GLY A 694 7.04 4.13 23.06
N MET A 695 5.95 3.90 23.78
CA MET A 695 5.21 2.63 23.77
C MET A 695 3.79 2.78 24.28
N GLU A 696 2.83 2.20 23.56
CA GLU A 696 1.42 2.16 23.94
C GLU A 696 0.89 0.72 23.90
N GLY A 697 0.10 0.35 24.91
CA GLY A 697 -0.51 -0.98 24.97
C GLY A 697 0.55 -2.08 25.09
N GLU A 698 0.83 -2.72 23.96
CA GLU A 698 1.79 -3.80 23.78
C GLU A 698 2.86 -3.53 22.69
N SER A 699 2.81 -2.36 22.03
CA SER A 699 3.62 -2.01 20.86
C SER A 699 4.40 -0.72 21.06
N GLY A 700 5.64 -0.69 20.57
CA GLY A 700 6.59 0.42 20.80
C GLY A 700 7.15 1.02 19.51
N TRP A 701 7.68 2.23 19.64
CA TRP A 701 8.28 3.01 18.55
C TRP A 701 9.58 3.71 18.99
N ALA A 702 10.47 4.00 18.04
CA ALA A 702 11.70 4.76 18.25
C ALA A 702 12.07 5.61 17.03
N ILE A 703 12.70 6.77 17.24
CA ILE A 703 13.17 7.66 16.16
C ILE A 703 14.70 7.73 16.19
N ASP A 704 15.34 7.58 15.02
CA ASP A 704 16.80 7.65 14.84
C ASP A 704 17.32 9.08 14.55
N GLN A 705 18.65 9.27 14.54
CA GLN A 705 19.29 10.58 14.32
C GLN A 705 19.00 11.23 12.95
N GLU A 706 18.51 10.47 11.97
CA GLU A 706 18.13 10.95 10.64
C GLU A 706 16.63 11.32 10.58
N GLY A 707 15.89 11.04 11.66
CA GLY A 707 14.44 11.17 11.76
C GLY A 707 13.70 9.93 11.24
N GLY A 708 14.37 8.78 11.18
CA GLY A 708 13.73 7.54 10.76
C GLY A 708 12.95 6.88 11.89
N LEU A 709 11.72 6.44 11.60
CA LEU A 709 10.81 5.82 12.57
C LEU A 709 10.87 4.30 12.50
N TRP A 710 11.03 3.68 13.67
CA TRP A 710 11.08 2.24 13.90
C TRP A 710 9.93 1.81 14.82
N THR A 711 9.33 0.65 14.58
CA THR A 711 8.18 0.11 15.32
C THR A 711 8.29 -1.39 15.59
N TRP A 712 7.65 -1.87 16.67
CA TRP A 712 7.60 -3.30 17.07
C TRP A 712 6.38 -3.61 17.95
N GLY A 713 6.06 -4.90 18.13
CA GLY A 713 5.04 -5.37 19.07
C GLY A 713 3.85 -6.08 18.43
N VAL A 714 2.65 -5.93 19.02
CA VAL A 714 1.40 -6.48 18.48
C VAL A 714 1.06 -5.80 17.15
N ASN A 715 0.60 -6.61 16.18
CA ASN A 715 0.29 -6.19 14.81
C ASN A 715 -1.02 -6.81 14.29
N ASP A 716 -1.90 -7.25 15.19
CA ASP A 716 -3.15 -7.93 14.85
C ASP A 716 -4.08 -7.04 14.00
N ASN A 717 -3.96 -5.72 14.18
CA ASN A 717 -4.71 -4.68 13.48
C ASN A 717 -3.77 -3.70 12.75
N GLY A 718 -2.60 -4.17 12.31
CA GLY A 718 -1.65 -3.39 11.51
C GLY A 718 -0.87 -2.32 12.29
N GLU A 719 -0.88 -2.32 13.63
CA GLU A 719 -0.32 -1.24 14.45
C GLU A 719 1.21 -1.09 14.39
N VAL A 720 1.94 -2.05 13.81
CA VAL A 720 3.38 -1.92 13.53
C VAL A 720 3.62 -1.07 12.28
N GLY A 721 2.68 -0.96 11.34
CA GLY A 721 2.83 -0.09 10.16
C GLY A 721 3.76 -0.65 9.06
N ASN A 722 3.99 -1.97 9.01
CA ASN A 722 4.94 -2.60 8.09
C ASN A 722 4.31 -3.23 6.82
N GLY A 723 3.06 -2.89 6.52
CA GLY A 723 2.25 -3.47 5.44
C GLY A 723 1.57 -4.80 5.77
N MET A 724 1.88 -5.43 6.92
CA MET A 724 1.27 -6.71 7.31
C MET A 724 0.13 -6.52 8.32
N ALA A 725 -0.95 -7.27 8.14
CA ALA A 725 -2.00 -7.51 9.14
C ALA A 725 -2.48 -8.96 8.99
N TYR A 726 -2.85 -9.63 10.08
CA TYR A 726 -3.16 -11.06 10.08
C TYR A 726 -4.65 -11.33 9.76
N ASP A 727 -4.98 -11.42 8.48
CA ASP A 727 -6.32 -11.83 8.03
C ASP A 727 -6.56 -13.34 8.28
N THR A 728 -7.30 -13.68 9.36
CA THR A 728 -8.09 -14.92 9.43
C THR A 728 -9.17 -14.86 10.53
N VAL A 729 -10.43 -15.11 10.16
CA VAL A 729 -11.48 -15.46 11.14
C VAL A 729 -11.42 -16.96 11.47
N THR A 730 -10.53 -17.35 12.39
CA THR A 730 -10.61 -18.64 13.13
C THR A 730 -9.87 -18.51 14.48
N PRO A 731 -10.21 -19.32 15.51
CA PRO A 731 -10.03 -18.89 16.89
C PRO A 731 -8.59 -19.07 17.44
N TRP A 732 -8.06 -17.97 17.99
CA TRP A 732 -7.04 -17.88 19.06
C TRP A 732 -5.84 -18.84 18.95
N SER A 733 -4.75 -18.33 18.38
CA SER A 733 -3.38 -18.75 18.71
C SER A 733 -2.67 -17.62 19.44
N GLU A 734 -2.34 -17.81 20.72
CA GLU A 734 -1.61 -16.83 21.53
C GLU A 734 -0.18 -16.60 20.99
N GLY A 735 0.24 -15.33 20.86
CA GLY A 735 1.64 -14.93 20.87
C GLY A 735 2.40 -14.93 19.54
N VAL A 736 1.97 -14.11 18.55
CA VAL A 736 2.78 -13.79 17.35
C VAL A 736 2.94 -12.26 17.17
N GLY A 737 3.42 -11.58 18.21
CA GLY A 737 3.88 -10.20 18.11
C GLY A 737 5.19 -10.10 17.31
N GLN A 738 5.36 -9.01 16.56
CA GLN A 738 6.55 -8.71 15.79
C GLN A 738 7.67 -8.21 16.71
N SER A 739 8.48 -9.15 17.19
CA SER A 739 9.53 -8.93 18.21
C SER A 739 10.82 -8.28 17.72
N THR A 740 10.97 -8.12 16.40
CA THR A 740 12.10 -7.41 15.77
C THR A 740 11.61 -6.06 15.25
N PRO A 741 12.23 -4.92 15.61
CA PRO A 741 11.85 -3.62 15.10
C PRO A 741 11.97 -3.51 13.58
N VAL A 742 10.98 -2.89 12.95
CA VAL A 742 10.94 -2.57 11.52
C VAL A 742 11.04 -1.07 11.35
N LYS A 743 11.81 -0.59 10.37
CA LYS A 743 11.79 0.82 9.97
C LYS A 743 10.60 1.05 9.03
N ILE A 744 9.73 2.01 9.37
CA ILE A 744 8.47 2.27 8.65
C ILE A 744 8.40 3.67 8.03
N ILE A 745 9.26 4.59 8.45
CA ILE A 745 9.49 5.88 7.76
C ILE A 745 11.00 6.13 7.76
N ASP A 746 11.59 6.46 6.61
CA ASP A 746 13.05 6.49 6.46
C ASP A 746 13.76 7.64 7.19
N ARG A 747 13.15 8.82 7.23
CA ARG A 747 13.77 10.07 7.69
C ARG A 747 12.73 11.14 8.01
N ASP A 748 13.23 12.23 8.59
CA ASP A 748 12.52 13.49 8.80
C ASP A 748 11.28 13.46 9.71
N VAL A 749 10.99 12.35 10.42
CA VAL A 749 10.04 12.31 11.55
C VAL A 749 10.60 13.11 12.73
N ILE A 750 9.74 13.88 13.41
CA ILE A 750 10.05 14.68 14.61
C ILE A 750 9.27 14.24 15.85
N SER A 751 8.12 13.59 15.67
CA SER A 751 7.34 12.97 16.74
C SER A 751 6.59 11.76 16.21
N ALA A 752 6.29 10.79 17.07
CA ALA A 752 5.45 9.64 16.75
C ALA A 752 4.68 9.18 17.99
N GLU A 753 3.55 8.53 17.77
CA GLU A 753 2.70 7.86 18.76
C GLU A 753 2.20 6.54 18.14
N ARG A 754 1.32 5.77 18.80
CA ARG A 754 0.77 4.55 18.18
C ARG A 754 -0.07 4.93 16.98
N GLY A 755 0.29 4.42 15.81
CA GLY A 755 -0.49 4.69 14.60
C GLY A 755 -0.42 6.13 14.13
N ALA A 756 0.55 6.95 14.57
CA ALA A 756 0.70 8.34 14.18
C ALA A 756 2.16 8.82 14.13
N ALA A 757 2.53 9.65 13.14
CA ALA A 757 3.86 10.26 13.04
C ALA A 757 3.82 11.63 12.36
N VAL A 758 4.60 12.59 12.85
CA VAL A 758 4.70 13.95 12.30
C VAL A 758 6.10 14.20 11.76
N LEU A 759 6.21 14.73 10.54
CA LEU A 759 7.48 15.05 9.87
C LEU A 759 7.88 16.53 10.03
N LYS A 760 9.15 16.85 9.76
CA LYS A 760 9.71 18.22 9.72
C LYS A 760 8.97 19.18 8.77
N SER A 761 8.21 18.65 7.81
CA SER A 761 7.33 19.41 6.91
C SER A 761 6.04 19.91 7.58
N GLY A 762 5.66 19.35 8.73
CA GLY A 762 4.33 19.49 9.33
C GLY A 762 3.36 18.37 8.90
N ASP A 763 3.80 17.45 8.04
CA ASP A 763 2.94 16.37 7.54
C ASP A 763 2.68 15.32 8.63
N LEU A 764 1.41 15.02 8.88
CA LEU A 764 0.94 13.90 9.72
C LEU A 764 0.73 12.65 8.86
N TYR A 765 1.14 11.50 9.40
CA TYR A 765 0.94 10.16 8.86
C TYR A 765 0.25 9.30 9.92
N THR A 766 -0.66 8.41 9.52
CA THR A 766 -1.34 7.47 10.42
C THR A 766 -1.30 6.02 9.93
N TRP A 767 -1.46 5.06 10.84
CA TRP A 767 -1.61 3.62 10.59
C TRP A 767 -2.29 2.91 11.78
N GLY A 768 -2.50 1.61 11.73
CA GLY A 768 -3.24 0.84 12.74
C GLY A 768 -4.76 0.92 12.53
N ILE A 769 -5.54 0.94 13.62
CA ILE A 769 -6.99 1.14 13.55
C ILE A 769 -7.32 2.63 13.48
N THR A 770 -8.06 3.05 12.47
CA THR A 770 -8.65 4.40 12.38
C THR A 770 -10.17 4.33 12.55
N GLU A 771 -10.69 5.05 13.54
CA GLU A 771 -12.13 5.33 13.68
C GLU A 771 -12.45 6.69 13.02
N GLU A 772 -13.30 6.72 12.00
CA GLU A 772 -13.80 8.00 11.47
C GLU A 772 -14.87 8.58 12.41
N GLY A 773 -14.57 9.70 13.04
CA GLY A 773 -15.48 10.41 13.93
C GLY A 773 -16.53 11.23 13.18
N GLY A 774 -17.79 10.79 13.23
CA GLY A 774 -18.97 11.55 12.79
C GLY A 774 -20.15 11.29 13.72
N ASP A 775 -20.85 12.34 14.14
CA ASP A 775 -21.62 12.29 15.40
C ASP A 775 -22.86 11.36 15.42
N THR A 776 -22.87 10.49 16.44
CA THR A 776 -24.04 9.87 17.07
C THR A 776 -24.97 8.96 16.21
N VAL A 777 -24.68 7.65 16.29
CA VAL A 777 -25.67 6.53 16.29
C VAL A 777 -26.42 6.28 14.96
N SER A 778 -26.19 5.19 14.21
CA SER A 778 -25.33 4.03 14.49
C SER A 778 -24.98 3.18 13.26
N SER A 779 -23.69 3.02 12.96
CA SER A 779 -23.03 1.70 12.84
C SER A 779 -21.51 1.92 12.71
N TYR A 780 -20.71 1.23 13.52
CA TYR A 780 -19.25 1.39 13.54
C TYR A 780 -18.61 0.49 12.49
N GLY A 781 -17.77 1.05 11.62
CA GLY A 781 -16.85 0.33 10.75
C GLY A 781 -15.41 0.60 11.17
N PHE A 782 -14.67 -0.45 11.55
CA PHE A 782 -13.25 -0.31 11.86
C PHE A 782 -12.43 -0.43 10.58
N HIS A 783 -11.64 0.59 10.27
CA HIS A 783 -10.65 0.53 9.19
C HIS A 783 -9.28 0.18 9.74
N VAL A 784 -8.64 -0.84 9.17
CA VAL A 784 -7.29 -1.31 9.51
C VAL A 784 -6.33 -0.89 8.40
N GLN A 785 -5.39 -0.01 8.75
CA GLN A 785 -4.36 0.54 7.87
C GLN A 785 -2.99 -0.05 8.26
N SER A 786 -2.48 -1.05 7.54
CA SER A 786 -1.25 -1.75 7.95
C SER A 786 0.05 -0.99 7.68
N PHE A 787 0.03 0.24 7.18
CA PHE A 787 1.21 1.04 6.83
C PHE A 787 0.94 2.56 6.97
N PRO A 788 1.96 3.40 7.22
CA PRO A 788 1.82 4.86 7.30
C PRO A 788 1.24 5.49 6.02
N ILE A 789 0.08 6.14 6.17
CA ILE A 789 -0.59 6.93 5.13
C ILE A 789 -0.61 8.39 5.58
N LYS A 790 -0.28 9.33 4.69
CA LYS A 790 -0.36 10.77 4.97
C LYS A 790 -1.82 11.21 5.09
N THR A 791 -2.19 11.89 6.16
CA THR A 791 -3.57 12.34 6.41
C THR A 791 -3.93 13.65 5.69
N GLY A 792 -5.22 13.90 5.52
CA GLY A 792 -5.78 15.17 5.04
C GLY A 792 -5.78 16.28 6.11
N GLU A 793 -6.30 17.45 5.76
CA GLU A 793 -6.25 18.66 6.62
C GLU A 793 -7.09 18.58 7.90
N ASP A 794 -8.04 17.64 7.97
CA ASP A 794 -8.78 17.23 9.16
C ASP A 794 -8.74 15.70 9.30
N THR A 795 -8.35 15.19 10.46
CA THR A 795 -8.44 13.76 10.82
C THR A 795 -8.56 13.63 12.34
N VAL A 796 -9.54 12.87 12.82
CA VAL A 796 -9.74 12.62 14.24
C VAL A 796 -8.97 11.36 14.65
N ILE A 797 -8.09 11.49 15.64
CA ILE A 797 -7.43 10.35 16.29
C ILE A 797 -8.12 10.16 17.66
N ALA A 798 -8.23 8.91 18.12
CA ALA A 798 -9.10 8.47 19.22
C ALA A 798 -9.32 9.52 20.34
N ASN A 799 -10.53 10.10 20.38
CA ASN A 799 -11.03 11.10 21.34
C ASN A 799 -10.50 12.55 21.24
N THR A 800 -9.69 12.94 20.25
CA THR A 800 -9.33 14.38 20.06
C THR A 800 -9.15 14.77 18.59
N ALA A 801 -9.64 15.96 18.20
CA ALA A 801 -9.40 16.53 16.88
C ALA A 801 -8.21 17.53 16.92
N LEU A 802 -7.24 17.31 16.02
CA LEU A 802 -6.10 18.19 15.79
C LEU A 802 -6.20 18.73 14.34
N CYS A 803 -6.36 20.04 14.18
CA CYS A 803 -6.51 20.66 12.86
C CYS A 803 -5.16 21.09 12.27
N SER A 804 -5.10 21.23 10.95
CA SER A 804 -3.89 21.55 10.18
C SER A 804 -3.19 22.89 10.50
N ASP A 805 -3.84 23.79 11.26
CA ASP A 805 -3.24 25.04 11.77
C ASP A 805 -2.60 24.90 13.18
N GLY A 806 -2.72 23.73 13.80
CA GLY A 806 -2.29 23.45 15.16
C GLY A 806 -3.24 23.97 16.24
N SER A 807 -4.50 24.26 15.90
CA SER A 807 -5.60 24.38 16.87
C SER A 807 -6.08 23.00 17.32
N LEU A 808 -6.75 22.95 18.48
CA LEU A 808 -7.24 21.71 19.09
C LEU A 808 -8.68 21.90 19.54
N HIS A 809 -9.56 21.00 19.08
CA HIS A 809 -11.01 21.11 19.23
C HIS A 809 -11.60 19.96 20.06
N ALA A 810 -12.61 20.27 20.87
CA ALA A 810 -13.46 19.28 21.51
C ALA A 810 -14.46 18.67 20.48
N PRO A 811 -14.99 17.46 20.72
CA PRO A 811 -15.95 16.82 19.81
C PRO A 811 -17.25 17.61 19.59
N ASP A 812 -17.65 18.48 20.52
CA ASP A 812 -18.80 19.38 20.41
C ASP A 812 -18.48 20.72 19.70
N GLY A 813 -17.26 20.85 19.17
CA GLY A 813 -16.80 22.02 18.41
C GLY A 813 -16.26 23.17 19.27
N GLU A 814 -16.14 23.02 20.60
CA GLU A 814 -15.49 24.04 21.43
C GLU A 814 -13.97 24.10 21.16
N VAL A 815 -13.45 25.29 20.84
CA VAL A 815 -12.03 25.54 20.59
C VAL A 815 -11.29 25.51 21.93
N LEU A 816 -10.45 24.50 22.14
CA LEU A 816 -9.69 24.33 23.38
C LEU A 816 -8.36 25.12 23.37
N ILE A 817 -7.73 25.23 22.19
CA ILE A 817 -6.50 26.01 21.95
C ILE A 817 -6.58 26.68 20.56
N ASP A 818 -6.21 27.96 20.49
CA ASP A 818 -6.09 28.76 19.25
C ASP A 818 -4.67 28.65 18.66
N GLY A 819 -4.54 28.67 17.33
CA GLY A 819 -3.46 27.98 16.59
C GLY A 819 -2.02 28.46 16.83
N ILE A 820 -1.08 27.50 16.92
CA ILE A 820 0.33 27.74 17.23
C ILE A 820 1.17 28.22 16.02
N PHE A 821 0.74 27.95 14.78
CA PHE A 821 1.53 28.25 13.57
C PHE A 821 0.94 29.35 12.69
N THR A 822 1.58 30.55 12.70
CA THR A 822 1.33 31.59 11.68
C THR A 822 2.63 32.04 10.99
N PRO A 823 2.82 31.76 9.68
CA PRO A 823 4.07 32.07 8.96
C PRO A 823 4.20 33.54 8.51
N SER A 824 3.84 34.52 9.35
CA SER A 824 4.34 35.90 9.22
C SER A 824 4.12 36.75 10.49
N GLY A 825 5.20 37.30 11.05
CA GLY A 825 5.11 38.10 12.27
C GLY A 825 4.78 39.58 12.03
N GLN A 826 3.56 40.01 12.35
CA GLN A 826 3.27 41.39 12.79
C GLN A 826 2.20 41.44 13.88
N SER A 827 2.50 42.14 14.98
CA SER A 827 1.58 42.39 16.10
C SER A 827 0.86 43.73 15.95
N VAL A 828 -0.47 43.79 16.14
CA VAL A 828 -1.22 45.05 16.33
C VAL A 828 -2.30 44.88 17.41
N GLN A 829 -2.39 45.86 18.32
CA GLN A 829 -3.40 45.95 19.39
C GLN A 829 -4.58 46.84 18.95
N GLY A 830 -5.81 46.65 19.47
CA GLY A 830 -6.91 47.56 19.06
C GLY A 830 -8.31 47.43 19.69
N THR A 831 -8.43 47.50 21.02
CA THR A 831 -9.60 48.04 21.78
C THR A 831 -11.06 47.84 21.27
N VAL A 832 -11.78 46.98 22.01
CA VAL A 832 -13.15 47.16 22.55
C VAL A 832 -13.85 48.51 22.28
N ASP A 833 -15.13 48.47 21.87
CA ASP A 833 -16.16 49.30 22.50
C ASP A 833 -17.57 48.66 22.46
N GLN A 834 -18.48 49.09 23.34
CA GLN A 834 -19.86 48.57 23.46
C GLN A 834 -20.89 49.55 22.88
N GLU A 835 -22.03 49.06 22.38
CA GLU A 835 -23.29 49.69 22.80
C GLU A 835 -24.50 48.73 22.83
N ARG A 836 -25.50 49.09 23.63
CA ARG A 836 -26.64 48.26 24.02
C ARG A 836 -27.89 49.14 24.10
N LYS A 837 -29.05 48.64 23.62
CA LYS A 837 -30.41 48.70 24.25
C LYS A 837 -31.60 48.97 23.27
N PRO A 838 -32.86 48.67 23.69
CA PRO A 838 -33.88 48.17 22.75
C PRO A 838 -35.26 48.87 22.79
N SER A 839 -36.13 48.50 21.84
CA SER A 839 -37.61 48.50 21.95
C SER A 839 -38.21 47.72 20.77
N GLY A 840 -39.36 47.04 20.86
CA GLY A 840 -40.35 46.93 21.95
C GLY A 840 -41.34 45.77 21.75
N THR A 841 -42.41 45.72 22.55
CA THR A 841 -43.19 44.48 22.84
C THR A 841 -44.59 44.40 22.23
N SER A 842 -45.01 43.21 21.74
CA SER A 842 -46.37 42.66 21.97
C SER A 842 -46.51 41.18 21.59
N THR A 843 -46.95 40.35 22.53
CA THR A 843 -47.36 38.93 22.42
C THR A 843 -48.89 38.79 22.15
N PRO A 844 -49.47 37.57 22.00
CA PRO A 844 -48.89 36.25 21.65
C PRO A 844 -49.64 35.49 20.52
N GLY A 845 -49.03 34.42 20.00
CA GLY A 845 -49.76 33.17 19.75
C GLY A 845 -49.89 32.66 18.31
N GLN A 846 -48.86 31.96 17.84
CA GLN A 846 -49.02 30.74 17.03
C GLN A 846 -47.81 29.82 17.26
N THR A 847 -47.96 28.52 17.01
CA THR A 847 -46.90 27.51 17.18
C THR A 847 -46.01 27.50 15.94
N GLU A 848 -44.80 28.01 16.05
CA GLU A 848 -43.77 27.84 15.03
C GLU A 848 -43.09 26.46 15.17
N ARG A 849 -42.45 26.02 14.09
CA ARG A 849 -41.86 24.67 13.94
C ARG A 849 -40.53 24.56 14.72
N PRO A 850 -40.01 23.33 14.91
CA PRO A 850 -38.58 23.15 15.20
C PRO A 850 -37.72 23.90 14.17
N ASP A 851 -36.58 24.40 14.61
CA ASP A 851 -35.64 25.13 13.75
C ASP A 851 -35.22 24.27 12.55
N GLN A 852 -35.27 24.84 11.34
CA GLN A 852 -34.69 24.19 10.17
C GLN A 852 -33.22 24.58 10.09
N GLY A 853 -32.34 23.60 10.33
CA GLY A 853 -30.93 23.73 9.96
C GLY A 853 -30.80 24.13 8.49
N ALA A 854 -29.76 24.90 8.16
CA ALA A 854 -29.52 25.38 6.81
C ALA A 854 -29.51 24.20 5.83
N ALA A 855 -30.25 24.31 4.71
CA ALA A 855 -30.33 23.23 3.74
C ALA A 855 -28.94 22.93 3.15
N PRO A 856 -28.57 21.65 2.95
CA PRO A 856 -27.31 21.28 2.34
C PRO A 856 -27.24 21.88 0.93
N HIS A 857 -26.30 22.80 0.73
CA HIS A 857 -26.20 23.60 -0.49
C HIS A 857 -25.29 22.91 -1.50
N PHE A 858 -25.87 22.26 -2.51
CA PHE A 858 -25.11 21.61 -3.56
C PHE A 858 -24.60 22.59 -4.63
N SER A 859 -23.32 22.49 -5.00
CA SER A 859 -22.62 23.39 -5.94
C SER A 859 -23.15 23.33 -7.38
N ASP A 860 -23.79 22.23 -7.75
CA ASP A 860 -24.42 22.02 -9.07
C ASP A 860 -25.92 22.35 -9.10
N ILE A 861 -26.56 22.56 -7.94
CA ILE A 861 -27.96 23.01 -7.82
C ILE A 861 -27.99 24.53 -7.67
N LYS A 862 -28.93 25.19 -8.38
CA LYS A 862 -29.01 26.65 -8.47
C LYS A 862 -30.38 27.16 -8.04
N ALA A 863 -30.36 28.22 -7.24
CA ALA A 863 -31.54 28.89 -6.72
C ALA A 863 -32.59 29.16 -7.82
N GLY A 864 -33.78 28.57 -7.67
CA GLY A 864 -34.89 28.69 -8.61
C GLY A 864 -35.02 27.57 -9.65
N GLN A 865 -34.20 26.51 -9.59
CA GLN A 865 -34.47 25.28 -10.36
C GLN A 865 -35.71 24.55 -9.83
N TRP A 866 -36.51 23.97 -10.73
CA TRP A 866 -37.82 23.39 -10.39
C TRP A 866 -37.75 22.23 -9.39
N PHE A 867 -36.68 21.44 -9.42
CA PHE A 867 -36.43 20.33 -8.50
C PHE A 867 -35.76 20.72 -7.18
N GLN A 868 -35.14 21.91 -7.07
CA GLN A 868 -34.36 22.34 -5.89
C GLN A 868 -35.10 22.11 -4.56
N PRO A 869 -36.32 22.66 -4.32
CA PRO A 869 -36.98 22.54 -3.01
C PRO A 869 -37.49 21.12 -2.71
N TYR A 870 -37.35 20.19 -3.65
CA TYR A 870 -37.63 18.76 -3.46
C TYR A 870 -36.34 18.02 -3.11
N VAL A 871 -35.22 18.31 -3.79
CA VAL A 871 -33.88 17.80 -3.43
C VAL A 871 -33.53 18.17 -1.99
N GLU A 872 -33.68 19.44 -1.62
CA GLU A 872 -33.44 19.93 -0.26
C GLU A 872 -34.23 19.11 0.78
N LYS A 873 -35.49 18.77 0.46
CA LYS A 873 -36.36 17.98 1.34
C LYS A 873 -35.98 16.51 1.43
N VAL A 874 -35.72 15.82 0.32
CA VAL A 874 -35.33 14.39 0.39
C VAL A 874 -34.00 14.23 1.11
N VAL A 875 -33.05 15.15 0.95
CA VAL A 875 -31.78 15.10 1.68
C VAL A 875 -31.97 15.45 3.16
N GLN A 876 -32.69 16.51 3.51
CA GLN A 876 -33.02 16.85 4.91
C GLN A 876 -33.76 15.72 5.66
N ASN A 877 -34.50 14.87 4.95
CA ASN A 877 -35.26 13.75 5.53
C ASN A 877 -34.59 12.38 5.32
N GLY A 878 -33.33 12.34 4.86
CA GLY A 878 -32.55 11.11 4.70
C GLY A 878 -33.12 10.10 3.69
N LEU A 879 -33.82 10.59 2.66
CA LEU A 879 -34.39 9.80 1.55
C LEU A 879 -33.50 9.80 0.29
N MET A 880 -32.53 10.71 0.20
CA MET A 880 -31.46 10.72 -0.81
C MET A 880 -30.21 11.39 -0.23
N THR A 881 -29.05 11.16 -0.84
CA THR A 881 -27.77 11.80 -0.50
C THR A 881 -27.12 12.43 -1.73
N GLY A 882 -26.13 13.30 -1.51
CA GLY A 882 -25.25 13.82 -2.56
C GLY A 882 -24.28 12.76 -3.11
N MET A 883 -23.51 13.14 -4.13
CA MET A 883 -22.58 12.26 -4.86
C MET A 883 -21.09 12.49 -4.53
N GLY A 884 -20.78 13.39 -3.59
CA GLY A 884 -19.43 13.91 -3.33
C GLY A 884 -19.20 15.31 -3.92
N ASP A 885 -18.08 15.96 -3.60
CA ASP A 885 -17.66 17.29 -4.11
C ASP A 885 -18.71 18.43 -3.99
N GLU A 886 -19.50 18.44 -2.92
CA GLU A 886 -20.70 19.30 -2.80
C GLU A 886 -21.74 19.12 -3.92
N ARG A 887 -21.73 18.04 -4.71
CA ARG A 887 -22.65 17.83 -5.85
C ARG A 887 -23.81 16.88 -5.53
N PHE A 888 -24.96 17.12 -6.14
CA PHE A 888 -26.11 16.21 -6.10
C PHE A 888 -26.28 15.39 -7.38
N GLU A 889 -25.74 15.86 -8.50
CA GLU A 889 -25.93 15.32 -9.85
C GLU A 889 -27.43 15.16 -10.23
N PRO A 890 -28.21 16.27 -10.29
CA PRO A 890 -29.66 16.22 -10.52
C PRO A 890 -30.05 15.61 -11.88
N GLY A 891 -29.17 15.69 -12.88
CA GLY A 891 -29.36 15.10 -14.20
C GLY A 891 -28.77 13.70 -14.38
N GLY A 892 -28.21 13.10 -13.32
CA GLY A 892 -27.72 11.73 -13.36
C GLY A 892 -28.88 10.73 -13.29
N ASP A 893 -28.79 9.64 -14.04
CA ASP A 893 -29.76 8.55 -14.03
C ASP A 893 -29.62 7.70 -12.77
N LEU A 894 -30.73 7.18 -12.25
CA LEU A 894 -30.73 6.27 -11.12
C LEU A 894 -30.42 4.83 -11.58
N SER A 895 -29.60 4.07 -10.83
CA SER A 895 -29.44 2.62 -11.09
C SER A 895 -30.51 1.78 -10.39
N ILE A 896 -30.71 0.54 -10.86
CA ILE A 896 -31.65 -0.39 -10.21
C ILE A 896 -31.28 -0.61 -8.73
N ALA A 897 -29.99 -0.80 -8.42
CA ALA A 897 -29.47 -0.88 -7.06
C ALA A 897 -29.78 0.36 -6.21
N GLN A 898 -29.68 1.57 -6.77
CA GLN A 898 -30.03 2.81 -6.06
C GLN A 898 -31.53 2.88 -5.77
N THR A 899 -32.39 2.42 -6.68
CA THR A 899 -33.84 2.25 -6.41
C THR A 899 -34.10 1.33 -5.21
N LEU A 900 -33.29 0.28 -5.00
CA LEU A 900 -33.45 -0.62 -3.84
C LEU A 900 -33.11 0.07 -2.51
N VAL A 901 -32.14 1.01 -2.50
CA VAL A 901 -31.87 1.82 -1.31
C VAL A 901 -33.07 2.70 -0.98
N LEU A 902 -33.71 3.31 -1.98
CA LEU A 902 -34.93 4.11 -1.78
C LEU A 902 -36.08 3.24 -1.25
N ALA A 903 -36.26 2.05 -1.82
CA ALA A 903 -37.27 1.09 -1.39
C ALA A 903 -37.08 0.66 0.08
N TYR A 904 -35.85 0.32 0.46
CA TYR A 904 -35.48 0.08 1.87
C TYR A 904 -35.74 1.32 2.73
N GLN A 905 -35.28 2.50 2.32
CA GLN A 905 -35.42 3.75 3.10
C GLN A 905 -36.88 4.18 3.30
N ILE A 906 -37.82 3.71 2.48
CA ILE A 906 -39.26 3.89 2.70
C ILE A 906 -39.78 2.78 3.63
N HIS A 907 -39.61 1.51 3.25
CA HIS A 907 -40.20 0.36 3.96
C HIS A 907 -39.67 0.19 5.40
N SER A 908 -38.38 0.47 5.64
CA SER A 908 -37.75 0.32 6.96
C SER A 908 -38.21 1.37 7.98
N ARG A 909 -38.77 2.51 7.54
CA ARG A 909 -39.33 3.54 8.43
C ARG A 909 -40.62 3.10 9.12
N GLU A 910 -41.35 2.16 8.53
CA GLU A 910 -42.61 1.65 9.09
C GLU A 910 -42.48 0.24 9.66
N SER A 911 -41.71 -0.64 9.02
CA SER A 911 -41.41 -1.98 9.56
C SER A 911 -40.43 -1.93 10.75
N GLY A 912 -39.47 -1.00 10.73
CA GLY A 912 -38.36 -0.96 11.68
C GLY A 912 -37.29 -2.04 11.45
N ASP A 913 -37.42 -2.84 10.38
CA ASP A 913 -36.54 -3.99 10.14
C ASP A 913 -35.13 -3.56 9.70
N PRO A 914 -34.07 -4.13 10.30
CA PRO A 914 -32.69 -3.80 9.97
C PRO A 914 -32.26 -4.41 8.62
N LEU A 915 -31.18 -3.87 8.04
CA LEU A 915 -30.53 -4.50 6.89
C LEU A 915 -29.95 -5.88 7.28
N PRO A 916 -30.19 -6.93 6.48
CA PRO A 916 -29.58 -8.24 6.69
C PRO A 916 -28.07 -8.18 6.46
N GLN A 917 -27.32 -8.90 7.29
CA GLN A 917 -25.88 -9.09 7.11
C GLN A 917 -25.64 -10.01 5.92
N THR A 918 -25.05 -9.47 4.85
CA THR A 918 -24.83 -10.19 3.58
C THR A 918 -23.43 -9.92 3.03
N SER A 919 -22.84 -10.94 2.40
CA SER A 919 -21.58 -10.83 1.66
C SER A 919 -21.83 -10.44 0.20
N GLY A 920 -21.19 -9.36 -0.29
CA GLY A 920 -21.17 -8.98 -1.70
C GLY A 920 -21.06 -7.47 -1.89
N GLY A 921 -21.44 -6.97 -3.07
CA GLY A 921 -21.39 -5.53 -3.38
C GLY A 921 -22.32 -4.67 -2.51
N TRP A 922 -22.11 -3.35 -2.50
CA TRP A 922 -22.77 -2.38 -1.61
C TRP A 922 -24.31 -2.47 -1.58
N TYR A 923 -24.93 -2.89 -2.68
CA TYR A 923 -26.38 -3.04 -2.82
C TYR A 923 -26.93 -4.34 -2.23
N MET A 924 -26.09 -5.31 -1.86
CA MET A 924 -26.53 -6.65 -1.44
C MET A 924 -27.37 -6.69 -0.16
N PRO A 925 -27.10 -5.89 0.89
CA PRO A 925 -27.99 -5.82 2.05
C PRO A 925 -29.39 -5.32 1.66
N TYR A 926 -29.47 -4.33 0.78
CA TYR A 926 -30.72 -3.77 0.27
C TYR A 926 -31.46 -4.75 -0.66
N TYR A 927 -30.74 -5.43 -1.55
CA TYR A 927 -31.28 -6.46 -2.44
C TYR A 927 -31.84 -7.65 -1.66
N GLN A 928 -31.12 -8.13 -0.65
CA GLN A 928 -31.59 -9.21 0.21
C GLN A 928 -32.75 -8.74 1.11
N TYR A 929 -32.70 -7.52 1.66
CA TYR A 929 -33.83 -6.93 2.38
C TYR A 929 -35.10 -6.89 1.52
N CYS A 930 -34.98 -6.44 0.25
CA CYS A 930 -36.10 -6.39 -0.67
C CYS A 930 -36.59 -7.78 -1.11
N LEU A 931 -35.74 -8.81 -1.13
CA LEU A 931 -36.16 -10.21 -1.31
C LEU A 931 -36.91 -10.74 -0.08
N ASP A 932 -36.36 -10.54 1.11
CA ASP A 932 -36.88 -11.08 2.37
C ASP A 932 -38.23 -10.44 2.75
N ASN A 933 -38.42 -9.16 2.40
CA ASN A 933 -39.68 -8.43 2.57
C ASN A 933 -40.64 -8.54 1.36
N GLY A 934 -40.24 -9.22 0.28
CA GLY A 934 -41.07 -9.41 -0.92
C GLY A 934 -41.27 -8.17 -1.80
N ILE A 935 -40.47 -7.12 -1.60
CA ILE A 935 -40.45 -5.87 -2.39
C ILE A 935 -39.99 -6.13 -3.84
N LEU A 936 -39.14 -7.14 -4.05
CA LEU A 936 -38.73 -7.61 -5.39
C LEU A 936 -38.64 -9.13 -5.45
N THR A 937 -38.56 -9.69 -6.66
CA THR A 937 -38.16 -11.10 -6.85
C THR A 937 -36.87 -11.20 -7.66
N ALA A 938 -36.00 -12.16 -7.28
CA ALA A 938 -34.72 -12.43 -7.96
C ALA A 938 -34.87 -13.00 -9.38
N ARG A 939 -36.10 -13.30 -9.82
CA ARG A 939 -36.40 -13.66 -11.21
C ARG A 939 -36.53 -12.42 -12.08
N ASP A 940 -37.16 -11.38 -11.56
CA ASP A 940 -37.58 -10.21 -12.32
C ASP A 940 -36.51 -9.11 -12.24
N PHE A 941 -35.80 -9.04 -11.10
CA PHE A 941 -34.57 -8.28 -10.92
C PHE A 941 -33.43 -9.23 -10.50
N PRO A 942 -32.73 -9.91 -11.43
CA PRO A 942 -31.55 -10.73 -11.10
C PRO A 942 -30.34 -9.84 -10.76
N GLN A 943 -29.43 -10.37 -9.93
CA GLN A 943 -28.25 -9.61 -9.46
C GLN A 943 -27.38 -8.98 -10.57
N SER A 944 -27.40 -9.55 -11.78
CA SER A 944 -26.66 -9.05 -12.94
C SER A 944 -27.10 -7.68 -13.44
N CYS A 945 -28.37 -7.28 -13.24
CA CYS A 945 -28.89 -6.00 -13.73
C CYS A 945 -28.85 -4.88 -12.67
N LEU A 946 -28.34 -5.13 -11.47
CA LEU A 946 -28.43 -4.15 -10.37
C LEU A 946 -27.59 -2.89 -10.61
N ASN A 947 -26.55 -2.97 -11.45
CA ASN A 947 -25.78 -1.81 -11.89
C ASN A 947 -26.32 -1.15 -13.18
N ASP A 948 -27.34 -1.72 -13.82
CA ASP A 948 -28.00 -1.10 -14.96
C ASP A 948 -28.81 0.12 -14.51
N LYS A 949 -29.10 1.03 -15.45
CA LYS A 949 -30.01 2.15 -15.21
C LYS A 949 -31.42 1.64 -14.96
N ALA A 950 -32.10 2.23 -13.98
CA ALA A 950 -33.52 2.01 -13.76
C ALA A 950 -34.34 2.83 -14.77
N THR A 951 -35.24 2.15 -15.48
CA THR A 951 -36.31 2.84 -16.21
C THR A 951 -37.39 3.34 -15.25
N ARG A 952 -38.27 4.21 -15.74
CA ARG A 952 -39.47 4.65 -15.00
C ARG A 952 -40.38 3.47 -14.62
N TYR A 953 -40.44 2.40 -15.43
CA TYR A 953 -41.14 1.17 -15.07
C TYR A 953 -40.45 0.42 -13.93
N ASP A 954 -39.13 0.26 -13.96
CA ASP A 954 -38.39 -0.42 -12.86
C ASP A 954 -38.57 0.32 -11.54
N MET A 955 -38.48 1.66 -11.57
CA MET A 955 -38.69 2.50 -10.39
C MET A 955 -40.10 2.32 -9.80
N VAL A 956 -41.15 2.33 -10.63
CA VAL A 956 -42.53 2.10 -10.15
C VAL A 956 -42.71 0.66 -9.64
N ALA A 957 -42.19 -0.35 -10.34
CA ALA A 957 -42.32 -1.75 -9.94
C ALA A 957 -41.70 -2.02 -8.56
N ILE A 958 -40.51 -1.48 -8.30
CA ILE A 958 -39.78 -1.65 -7.05
C ILE A 958 -40.41 -0.83 -5.92
N LEU A 959 -40.70 0.46 -6.15
CA LEU A 959 -41.18 1.34 -5.09
C LEU A 959 -42.63 1.05 -4.71
N ASP A 960 -43.50 0.63 -5.64
CA ASP A 960 -44.92 0.34 -5.34
C ASP A 960 -45.11 -0.79 -4.32
N GLN A 961 -44.15 -1.72 -4.21
CA GLN A 961 -44.15 -2.79 -3.20
C GLN A 961 -43.53 -2.37 -1.86
N ALA A 962 -42.87 -1.21 -1.79
CA ALA A 962 -42.26 -0.66 -0.57
C ALA A 962 -43.14 0.37 0.15
N ILE A 963 -44.26 0.79 -0.44
CA ILE A 963 -45.14 1.86 0.06
C ILE A 963 -46.41 1.26 0.71
N PRO A 964 -46.86 1.76 1.87
CA PRO A 964 -48.13 1.38 2.48
C PRO A 964 -49.37 1.81 1.66
N ASP A 965 -50.43 0.99 1.67
CA ASP A 965 -51.65 1.25 0.90
C ASP A 965 -52.39 2.55 1.29
N ASP A 966 -52.29 3.01 2.54
CA ASP A 966 -52.94 4.27 2.98
C ASP A 966 -52.20 5.52 2.49
N GLN A 967 -50.88 5.42 2.28
CA GLN A 967 -50.12 6.42 1.51
C GLN A 967 -50.53 6.44 0.02
N MET A 968 -51.32 5.49 -0.48
CA MET A 968 -51.76 5.41 -1.88
C MET A 968 -53.26 5.67 -2.10
N GLU A 969 -53.94 6.34 -1.16
CA GLU A 969 -55.34 6.77 -1.33
C GLU A 969 -55.54 7.68 -2.57
N ALA A 970 -56.60 7.42 -3.34
CA ALA A 970 -56.90 8.16 -4.57
C ALA A 970 -57.50 9.54 -4.29
N ILE A 971 -56.76 10.60 -4.63
CA ILE A 971 -57.20 12.00 -4.53
C ILE A 971 -57.66 12.60 -5.87
N ASN A 972 -57.24 11.99 -6.99
CA ASN A 972 -57.53 12.40 -8.38
C ASN A 972 -58.47 11.41 -9.07
N THR A 973 -59.23 11.88 -10.07
CA THR A 973 -60.12 11.03 -10.89
C THR A 973 -59.55 10.84 -12.30
N VAL A 974 -58.50 10.02 -12.41
CA VAL A 974 -57.90 9.59 -13.70
C VAL A 974 -58.51 8.25 -14.12
N ARG A 975 -59.01 8.13 -15.35
CA ARG A 975 -59.61 6.90 -15.90
C ARG A 975 -58.58 6.10 -16.69
N ASP A 976 -58.87 4.82 -16.87
CA ASP A 976 -58.07 3.95 -17.73
C ASP A 976 -58.22 4.45 -19.19
N GLY A 977 -57.10 4.76 -19.83
CA GLY A 977 -57.03 5.43 -21.14
C GLY A 977 -56.90 6.97 -21.10
N ASP A 978 -56.88 7.60 -19.91
CA ASP A 978 -56.61 9.06 -19.79
C ASP A 978 -55.09 9.38 -19.82
N VAL A 979 -54.19 8.41 -19.58
CA VAL A 979 -52.73 8.59 -19.72
C VAL A 979 -52.33 8.21 -21.15
N PRO A 980 -51.79 9.13 -22.00
CA PRO A 980 -51.82 8.94 -23.45
C PRO A 980 -50.93 7.84 -24.03
N ASP A 981 -49.98 7.34 -23.24
CA ASP A 981 -48.98 6.34 -23.62
C ASP A 981 -49.07 5.01 -22.83
N LEU A 982 -50.13 4.82 -22.02
CA LEU A 982 -50.47 3.56 -21.37
C LEU A 982 -51.64 2.88 -22.08
N GLY A 983 -51.39 1.72 -22.68
CA GLY A 983 -52.35 0.91 -23.43
C GLY A 983 -53.13 -0.10 -22.59
N GLU A 984 -54.20 -0.63 -23.18
CA GLU A 984 -54.97 -1.74 -22.61
C GLU A 984 -54.13 -3.03 -22.66
N GLY A 985 -53.45 -3.34 -21.56
CA GLY A 985 -52.60 -4.53 -21.40
C GLY A 985 -51.13 -4.27 -21.04
N ASP A 986 -50.72 -3.03 -20.75
CA ASP A 986 -49.39 -2.77 -20.17
C ASP A 986 -49.26 -3.41 -18.77
N GLU A 987 -48.17 -4.14 -18.54
CA GLU A 987 -47.98 -5.03 -17.38
C GLU A 987 -47.98 -4.29 -16.02
N LEU A 988 -47.54 -3.03 -16.01
CA LEU A 988 -47.60 -2.13 -14.85
C LEU A 988 -48.67 -1.03 -14.98
N GLY A 989 -49.55 -1.12 -15.99
CA GLY A 989 -50.54 -0.08 -16.30
C GLY A 989 -51.42 0.28 -15.11
N ASP A 990 -52.02 -0.72 -14.45
CA ASP A 990 -52.87 -0.54 -13.25
C ASP A 990 -52.10 0.15 -12.10
N VAL A 991 -50.81 -0.14 -11.96
CA VAL A 991 -49.93 0.45 -10.94
C VAL A 991 -49.66 1.92 -11.25
N VAL A 992 -49.31 2.25 -12.50
CA VAL A 992 -49.09 3.66 -12.89
C VAL A 992 -50.40 4.46 -12.79
N TYR A 993 -51.54 3.89 -13.19
CA TYR A 993 -52.85 4.51 -12.96
C TYR A 993 -53.15 4.69 -11.46
N ARG A 994 -52.74 3.77 -10.57
CA ARG A 994 -52.80 3.96 -9.09
C ARG A 994 -51.97 5.16 -8.65
N TRP A 995 -50.75 5.34 -9.15
CA TRP A 995 -49.87 6.46 -8.80
C TRP A 995 -50.39 7.82 -9.30
N TYR A 996 -50.97 7.89 -10.50
CA TYR A 996 -51.64 9.09 -11.01
C TYR A 996 -52.91 9.43 -10.19
N ARG A 997 -53.71 8.42 -9.82
CA ARG A 997 -54.90 8.57 -8.94
C ARG A 997 -54.52 9.04 -7.54
N ALA A 998 -53.41 8.54 -6.99
CA ALA A 998 -52.86 8.94 -5.69
C ALA A 998 -52.19 10.33 -5.70
N GLY A 999 -52.04 10.97 -6.87
CA GLY A 999 -51.40 12.28 -7.03
C GLY A 999 -49.88 12.28 -6.88
N VAL A 1000 -49.25 11.10 -7.03
CA VAL A 1000 -47.79 10.92 -6.98
C VAL A 1000 -47.16 11.22 -8.35
N LEU A 1001 -47.84 10.85 -9.43
CA LEU A 1001 -47.42 11.10 -10.81
C LEU A 1001 -48.40 12.03 -11.54
N THR A 1002 -47.85 12.84 -12.44
CA THR A 1002 -48.61 13.75 -13.32
C THR A 1002 -48.27 13.58 -14.80
N GLY A 1003 -47.17 12.90 -15.12
CA GLY A 1003 -46.59 12.82 -16.47
C GLY A 1003 -45.84 14.08 -16.89
N ASP A 1004 -45.50 14.15 -18.18
CA ASP A 1004 -44.93 15.34 -18.84
C ASP A 1004 -45.97 16.44 -19.15
N GLU A 1005 -45.63 17.46 -19.95
CA GLU A 1005 -46.55 18.54 -20.33
C GLU A 1005 -47.80 18.06 -21.10
N GLU A 1006 -47.78 16.84 -21.65
CA GLU A 1006 -48.93 16.18 -22.29
C GLU A 1006 -49.49 15.02 -21.45
N GLY A 1007 -49.03 14.85 -20.21
CA GLY A 1007 -49.50 13.85 -19.25
C GLY A 1007 -48.90 12.44 -19.41
N ARG A 1008 -47.90 12.26 -20.29
CA ARG A 1008 -47.32 10.95 -20.64
C ARG A 1008 -46.35 10.44 -19.56
N PHE A 1009 -46.29 9.12 -19.39
CA PHE A 1009 -45.47 8.46 -18.38
C PHE A 1009 -44.04 8.13 -18.85
N HIS A 1010 -43.85 7.77 -20.12
CA HIS A 1010 -42.59 7.34 -20.74
C HIS A 1010 -41.91 6.15 -20.05
N GLY A 1011 -42.68 5.14 -19.65
CA GLY A 1011 -42.24 4.06 -18.75
C GLY A 1011 -40.92 3.37 -19.10
N GLY A 1012 -40.62 3.16 -20.39
CA GLY A 1012 -39.37 2.54 -20.86
C GLY A 1012 -38.16 3.48 -21.00
N SER A 1013 -38.19 4.68 -20.41
CA SER A 1013 -37.07 5.63 -20.39
C SER A 1013 -36.35 5.60 -19.04
N ASP A 1014 -35.04 5.88 -19.04
CA ASP A 1014 -34.23 6.18 -17.85
C ASP A 1014 -34.91 7.27 -16.98
N ILE A 1015 -34.67 7.25 -15.66
CA ILE A 1015 -35.18 8.28 -14.73
C ILE A 1015 -34.06 9.00 -13.98
N THR A 1016 -34.15 10.33 -13.90
CA THR A 1016 -33.12 11.18 -13.28
C THR A 1016 -33.33 11.39 -11.79
N ARG A 1017 -32.24 11.62 -11.05
CA ARG A 1017 -32.23 11.93 -9.61
C ARG A 1017 -33.10 13.14 -9.25
N ALA A 1018 -33.22 14.15 -10.13
CA ALA A 1018 -34.12 15.28 -9.95
C ALA A 1018 -35.61 14.89 -9.99
N GLU A 1019 -36.02 14.04 -10.94
CA GLU A 1019 -37.41 13.58 -11.08
C GLU A 1019 -37.80 12.69 -9.88
N VAL A 1020 -36.90 11.77 -9.51
CA VAL A 1020 -37.04 10.90 -8.33
C VAL A 1020 -37.21 11.74 -7.05
N SER A 1021 -36.45 12.83 -6.89
CA SER A 1021 -36.57 13.72 -5.72
C SER A 1021 -37.98 14.33 -5.57
N VAL A 1022 -38.62 14.70 -6.69
CA VAL A 1022 -40.01 15.21 -6.68
C VAL A 1022 -40.99 14.09 -6.35
N ILE A 1023 -40.83 12.93 -6.99
CA ILE A 1023 -41.69 11.75 -6.77
C ILE A 1023 -41.65 11.32 -5.30
N LEU A 1024 -40.47 11.14 -4.71
CA LEU A 1024 -40.28 10.78 -3.30
C LEU A 1024 -40.94 11.79 -2.33
N CYS A 1025 -40.89 13.09 -2.65
CA CYS A 1025 -41.57 14.11 -1.84
C CYS A 1025 -43.09 13.99 -1.88
N GLN A 1026 -43.68 13.66 -3.03
CA GLN A 1026 -45.12 13.38 -3.15
C GLN A 1026 -45.46 12.09 -2.41
N LEU A 1027 -44.66 11.03 -2.61
CA LEU A 1027 -44.78 9.71 -1.99
C LEU A 1027 -44.91 9.84 -0.47
N THR A 1028 -43.88 10.39 0.17
CA THR A 1028 -43.69 10.44 1.63
C THR A 1028 -44.36 11.63 2.33
N GLY A 1029 -45.21 12.39 1.63
CA GLY A 1029 -45.97 13.50 2.21
C GLY A 1029 -45.14 14.74 2.59
N LEU A 1030 -43.89 14.87 2.09
CA LEU A 1030 -43.05 16.05 2.29
C LEU A 1030 -43.55 17.29 1.51
N VAL A 1031 -44.51 17.10 0.60
CA VAL A 1031 -45.34 18.14 -0.03
C VAL A 1031 -46.81 17.71 -0.04
N ASP A 1032 -47.72 18.69 -0.05
CA ASP A 1032 -49.14 18.43 -0.31
C ASP A 1032 -49.32 17.97 -1.76
N ARG A 1033 -49.89 16.78 -1.95
CA ARG A 1033 -50.19 16.25 -3.29
C ARG A 1033 -51.26 17.09 -3.98
N ALA A 1034 -50.95 17.55 -5.19
CA ALA A 1034 -51.85 18.40 -5.96
C ALA A 1034 -53.06 17.61 -6.47
N ARG A 1035 -54.26 18.20 -6.33
CA ARG A 1035 -55.45 17.73 -7.04
C ARG A 1035 -55.46 18.27 -8.46
N LEU A 1036 -55.56 17.37 -9.44
CA LEU A 1036 -55.73 17.65 -10.87
C LEU A 1036 -57.22 17.75 -11.24
#